data_AF-A0AAN8SUY6-F1
#
_entry.id   AF-A0AAN8SUY6-F1
#
_cell.length_a   1.000
_cell.length_b   1.000
_cell.length_c   1.000
_cell.angle_alpha   90.00
_cell.angle_beta   90.00
_cell.angle_gamma   90.00
#
_symmetry.space_group_name_H-M   'P 1'
#
loop_
_entity.id
_entity.type
_entity.pdbx_description
1 polymer ?
#
loop_
_entity_poly.entity_id
_entity_poly.type
_entity_poly.pdbx_seq_one_letter_code
_entity_poly.pdbx_strand_id
1 'polypeptide(L)'
;MQKVQGWRTALTATANLKGYDIRDAIESEKIQQIVDHISSKFCMSARYLSYLQDVVGINTHLEELKSLLQIEISNVRTVGIWGIGGVGKTTIEKAIFDTLSHQFQAAYFLADVKENARKNQLHSIQNTLLSELLRKKDKYVNNKYDGNRVIVTTRNRQLIEKDVALHEVPMLPDDDAMQLFNKHAFRKEVPNECFKKLSLEVVNQDKGLPLALKLQHFLSLRRIDQRASKSLKRTLDFKGMPKLEYLNIEECTSLEEVYPSLKYCKKLMQLNLSFCRKLERFPYVNVESLKSLNLNYCSSLEKFLGISGIMKQGTAIKIMMSCSGIRELPLSLFDLQSHLTLLHLNGMGNLVSLPSSICKSKGLVKLHVSKCSKLESLPEEIGDLENLEDLDASYTLISRPPSSIIRLNKLKSLTFEKDKSEDRVNFVFPLVNKWLLSLKSLDLSYCNILDGGLPEDIGSLYSLKKLCLRGNSFEHLPRSIAQFGALEYLDLSGCKRHTQLPEDIRCLSSLEELHLGGNNFEHLPQSISELGALRLLYLSYCKRLTQLPEFPQQLDTIDADWSNDLICNSLFQNISSLQHDICSSHSLSLRVFVSLSEDIPSWFNYQGMGTSVSINLPKNWYVSDNFLGCVVCYSGELIDYITAHLITICDDGMSSMTHEFALSNISKYSDVCNIDFLLVPLGGLWDASNANEKNTK
;
A
#
# COMPACT_ATOMS: atom_id res chain seq x y z
N MET A 1 19.86 -21.92 -60.02
CA MET A 1 19.64 -22.54 -61.35
C MET A 1 18.52 -23.60 -61.39
N GLN A 2 18.25 -24.39 -60.33
CA GLN A 2 17.19 -25.41 -60.35
C GLN A 2 15.75 -24.87 -60.53
N LYS A 3 15.41 -23.70 -59.97
CA LYS A 3 14.07 -23.09 -60.15
C LYS A 3 13.81 -22.65 -61.59
N VAL A 4 14.82 -22.15 -62.31
CA VAL A 4 14.69 -21.74 -63.72
C VAL A 4 14.56 -22.95 -64.63
N GLN A 5 15.22 -24.06 -64.30
CA GLN A 5 15.08 -25.32 -65.03
C GLN A 5 13.68 -25.91 -64.86
N GLY A 6 13.12 -25.88 -63.65
CA GLY A 6 11.73 -26.31 -63.40
C GLY A 6 10.71 -25.46 -64.17
N TRP A 7 10.95 -24.15 -64.31
CA TRP A 7 10.09 -23.27 -65.11
C TRP A 7 10.21 -23.53 -66.62
N ARG A 8 11.42 -23.82 -67.13
CA ARG A 8 11.60 -24.23 -68.53
C ARG A 8 10.92 -25.56 -68.82
N THR A 9 11.05 -26.55 -67.94
CA THR A 9 10.37 -27.85 -68.10
C THR A 9 8.85 -27.69 -68.09
N ALA A 10 8.32 -26.85 -67.20
CA ALA A 10 6.90 -26.54 -67.17
C ALA A 10 6.43 -25.82 -68.45
N LEU A 11 7.14 -24.79 -68.91
CA LEU A 11 6.79 -24.04 -70.13
C LEU A 11 6.91 -24.88 -71.41
N THR A 12 7.90 -25.77 -71.50
CA THR A 12 8.03 -26.73 -72.62
C THR A 12 6.90 -27.76 -72.61
N ALA A 13 6.43 -28.19 -71.44
CA ALA A 13 5.26 -29.05 -71.33
C ALA A 13 3.97 -28.33 -71.74
N THR A 14 3.82 -27.04 -71.40
CA THR A 14 2.67 -26.23 -71.81
C THR A 14 2.67 -25.92 -73.32
N ALA A 15 3.83 -25.69 -73.92
CA ALA A 15 3.96 -25.42 -75.36
C ALA A 15 3.68 -26.64 -76.25
N ASN A 16 3.78 -27.86 -75.71
CA ASN A 16 3.51 -29.12 -76.41
C ASN A 16 2.07 -29.65 -76.19
N LEU A 17 1.23 -28.95 -75.43
CA LEU A 17 -0.19 -29.25 -75.37
C LEU A 17 -0.82 -28.83 -76.71
N LYS A 18 -1.08 -29.81 -77.58
CA LYS A 18 -1.91 -29.61 -78.78
C LYS A 18 -3.22 -28.95 -78.32
N GLY A 19 -3.46 -27.73 -78.82
CA GLY A 19 -4.68 -27.00 -78.53
C GLY A 19 -5.91 -27.83 -78.92
N TYR A 20 -6.98 -27.67 -78.15
CA TYR A 20 -8.31 -28.05 -78.61
C TYR A 20 -8.67 -27.13 -79.78
N ASP A 21 -8.86 -27.70 -80.97
CA ASP A 21 -9.43 -26.99 -82.11
C ASP A 21 -10.89 -26.65 -81.76
N ILE A 22 -11.19 -25.36 -81.59
CA ILE A 22 -12.53 -24.87 -81.29
C ILE A 22 -13.22 -24.66 -82.63
N ARG A 23 -13.86 -25.72 -83.13
CA ARG A 23 -14.91 -25.60 -84.14
C ARG A 23 -16.22 -25.95 -83.46
N ASP A 24 -17.09 -24.95 -83.38
CA ASP A 24 -18.51 -25.01 -83.01
C ASP A 24 -18.90 -25.04 -81.52
N ALA A 25 -18.36 -24.16 -80.68
CA ALA A 25 -19.03 -23.69 -79.45
C ALA A 25 -18.47 -22.37 -78.88
N ILE A 26 -19.28 -21.63 -78.11
CA ILE A 26 -18.98 -20.31 -77.55
C ILE A 26 -17.88 -20.42 -76.46
N GLU A 27 -16.77 -19.69 -76.67
CA GLU A 27 -15.54 -19.74 -75.87
C GLU A 27 -15.74 -19.39 -74.38
N SER A 28 -16.72 -18.54 -74.07
CA SER A 28 -17.02 -18.11 -72.70
C SER A 28 -17.58 -19.23 -71.81
N GLU A 29 -18.38 -20.16 -72.35
CA GLU A 29 -18.96 -21.25 -71.55
C GLU A 29 -17.92 -22.27 -71.10
N LYS A 30 -16.91 -22.55 -71.92
CA LYS A 30 -15.84 -23.48 -71.59
C LYS A 30 -14.78 -22.86 -70.67
N ILE A 31 -14.49 -21.57 -70.81
CA ILE A 31 -13.67 -20.83 -69.85
C ILE A 31 -14.38 -20.78 -68.50
N GLN A 32 -15.70 -20.55 -68.48
CA GLN A 32 -16.49 -20.58 -67.25
C GLN A 32 -16.48 -21.98 -66.60
N GLN A 33 -16.60 -23.07 -67.36
CA GLN A 33 -16.47 -24.43 -66.81
C GLN A 33 -15.09 -24.72 -66.21
N ILE A 34 -14.01 -24.21 -66.81
CA ILE A 34 -12.65 -24.36 -66.27
C ILE A 34 -12.48 -23.49 -65.00
N VAL A 35 -12.97 -22.25 -65.03
CA VAL A 35 -12.96 -21.34 -63.87
C VAL A 35 -13.80 -21.90 -62.73
N ASP A 36 -14.93 -22.54 -63.00
CA ASP A 36 -15.80 -23.19 -62.01
C ASP A 36 -15.15 -24.46 -61.45
N HIS A 37 -14.45 -25.24 -62.29
CA HIS A 37 -13.72 -26.43 -61.87
C HIS A 37 -12.47 -26.10 -61.03
N ILE A 38 -11.78 -24.99 -61.32
CA ILE A 38 -10.63 -24.51 -60.54
C ILE A 38 -11.10 -23.80 -59.26
N SER A 39 -12.15 -22.98 -59.35
CA SER A 39 -12.73 -22.26 -58.20
C SER A 39 -13.35 -23.21 -57.18
N SER A 40 -14.00 -24.29 -57.61
CA SER A 40 -14.51 -25.32 -56.68
C SER A 40 -13.40 -26.05 -55.92
N LYS A 41 -12.19 -26.17 -56.50
CA LYS A 41 -11.01 -26.75 -55.82
C LYS A 41 -10.27 -25.76 -54.90
N PHE A 42 -10.20 -24.48 -55.26
CA PHE A 42 -9.46 -23.47 -54.46
C PHE A 42 -10.30 -22.73 -53.41
N CYS A 43 -11.59 -22.46 -53.68
CA CYS A 43 -12.43 -21.60 -52.83
C CYS A 43 -12.83 -22.26 -51.49
N MET A 44 -12.81 -23.59 -51.39
CA MET A 44 -13.08 -24.30 -50.13
C MET A 44 -11.90 -24.26 -49.14
N SER A 45 -10.65 -24.23 -49.63
CA SER A 45 -9.46 -24.20 -48.78
C SER A 45 -9.28 -22.89 -48.00
N ALA A 46 -9.76 -21.76 -48.54
CA ALA A 46 -9.66 -20.45 -47.92
C ALA A 46 -10.73 -20.22 -46.82
N ARG A 47 -11.95 -20.76 -46.99
CA ARG A 47 -12.99 -20.76 -45.93
C ARG A 47 -12.68 -21.76 -44.80
N TYR A 48 -11.97 -22.84 -45.12
CA TYR A 48 -11.49 -23.85 -44.19
C TYR A 48 -10.47 -23.30 -43.18
N LEU A 49 -9.51 -22.49 -43.64
CA LEU A 49 -8.46 -21.91 -42.80
C LEU A 49 -8.99 -20.86 -41.80
N SER A 50 -10.09 -20.17 -42.09
CA SER A 50 -10.62 -19.12 -41.22
C SER A 50 -11.48 -19.63 -40.06
N TYR A 51 -12.18 -20.77 -40.21
CA TYR A 51 -13.03 -21.35 -39.16
C TYR A 51 -12.23 -22.19 -38.15
N LEU A 52 -11.21 -22.93 -38.62
CA LEU A 52 -10.40 -23.80 -37.77
C LEU A 52 -9.34 -23.05 -36.95
N GLN A 53 -9.02 -21.80 -37.30
CA GLN A 53 -8.12 -20.96 -36.51
C GLN A 53 -8.59 -20.78 -35.05
N ASP A 54 -9.88 -20.94 -34.75
CA ASP A 54 -10.48 -20.75 -33.42
C ASP A 54 -10.67 -22.05 -32.60
N VAL A 55 -10.15 -23.18 -33.09
CA VAL A 55 -10.31 -24.49 -32.45
C VAL A 55 -8.95 -25.07 -32.03
N VAL A 56 -8.72 -25.20 -30.72
CA VAL A 56 -7.47 -25.72 -30.13
C VAL A 56 -7.54 -27.25 -29.98
N GLY A 57 -6.42 -27.96 -30.17
CA GLY A 57 -6.32 -29.42 -29.97
C GLY A 57 -7.01 -30.30 -31.04
N ILE A 58 -7.53 -29.71 -32.12
CA ILE A 58 -8.37 -30.43 -33.11
C ILE A 58 -7.59 -31.45 -33.96
N ASN A 59 -6.30 -31.20 -34.21
CA ASN A 59 -5.48 -32.02 -35.09
C ASN A 59 -5.32 -33.46 -34.56
N THR A 60 -5.13 -33.61 -33.25
CA THR A 60 -4.96 -34.91 -32.60
C THR A 60 -6.20 -35.79 -32.79
N HIS A 61 -7.39 -35.21 -32.57
CA HIS A 61 -8.66 -35.90 -32.78
C HIS A 61 -8.94 -36.19 -34.26
N LEU A 62 -8.54 -35.29 -35.17
CA LEU A 62 -8.67 -35.54 -36.61
C LEU A 62 -7.84 -36.74 -37.06
N GLU A 63 -6.61 -36.88 -36.58
CA GLU A 63 -5.75 -38.02 -36.93
C GLU A 63 -6.26 -39.34 -36.34
N GLU A 64 -6.72 -39.34 -35.08
CA GLU A 64 -7.35 -40.50 -34.45
C GLU A 64 -8.61 -40.94 -35.22
N LEU A 65 -9.48 -39.99 -35.58
CA LEU A 65 -10.72 -40.29 -36.27
C LEU A 65 -10.50 -40.67 -37.74
N LYS A 66 -9.50 -40.09 -38.44
CA LYS A 66 -9.07 -40.57 -39.77
C LYS A 66 -8.57 -42.00 -39.71
N SER A 67 -7.79 -42.35 -38.68
CA SER A 67 -7.32 -43.72 -38.44
C SER A 67 -8.47 -44.70 -38.19
N LEU A 68 -9.51 -44.30 -37.45
CA LEU A 68 -10.70 -45.12 -37.23
C LEU A 68 -11.56 -45.27 -38.51
N LEU A 69 -11.67 -44.20 -39.30
CA LEU A 69 -12.42 -44.18 -40.56
C LEU A 69 -11.76 -44.99 -41.68
N GLN A 70 -10.43 -45.24 -41.62
CA GLN A 70 -9.60 -45.96 -42.62
C GLN A 70 -10.07 -45.70 -44.05
N ILE A 71 -9.82 -44.49 -44.52
CA ILE A 71 -10.48 -43.91 -45.70
C ILE A 71 -10.27 -44.75 -46.97
N GLU A 72 -9.16 -45.48 -47.04
CA GLU A 72 -8.70 -46.29 -48.18
C GLU A 72 -9.38 -47.66 -48.33
N ILE A 73 -10.24 -48.08 -47.39
CA ILE A 73 -10.88 -49.40 -47.41
C ILE A 73 -12.38 -49.27 -47.73
N SER A 74 -12.83 -50.03 -48.74
CA SER A 74 -14.20 -50.12 -49.22
C SER A 74 -15.10 -50.95 -48.28
N ASN A 75 -15.45 -50.42 -47.10
CA ASN A 75 -16.40 -51.06 -46.19
C ASN A 75 -17.28 -50.04 -45.43
N VAL A 76 -18.43 -50.50 -44.91
CA VAL A 76 -19.35 -49.69 -44.10
C VAL A 76 -18.77 -49.53 -42.69
N ARG A 77 -18.69 -48.28 -42.21
CA ARG A 77 -18.16 -47.98 -40.88
C ARG A 77 -18.98 -46.93 -40.18
N THR A 78 -19.28 -47.21 -38.92
CA THR A 78 -19.90 -46.26 -38.02
C THR A 78 -18.89 -45.89 -36.95
N VAL A 79 -18.76 -44.59 -36.66
CA VAL A 79 -17.93 -44.09 -35.58
C VAL A 79 -18.81 -43.34 -34.59
N GLY A 80 -18.83 -43.80 -33.35
CA GLY A 80 -19.56 -43.17 -32.26
C GLY A 80 -18.65 -42.23 -31.48
N ILE A 81 -18.90 -40.91 -31.56
CA ILE A 81 -18.19 -39.90 -30.77
C ILE A 81 -18.99 -39.66 -29.49
N TRP A 82 -18.40 -39.95 -28.33
CA TRP A 82 -19.08 -39.82 -27.05
C TRP A 82 -18.25 -39.06 -26.00
N GLY A 83 -18.92 -38.59 -24.95
CA GLY A 83 -18.31 -37.77 -23.90
C GLY A 83 -19.31 -36.82 -23.24
N ILE A 84 -18.89 -36.15 -22.17
CA ILE A 84 -19.77 -35.28 -21.37
C ILE A 84 -20.29 -34.06 -22.15
N GLY A 85 -21.37 -33.41 -21.68
CA GLY A 85 -21.90 -32.21 -22.31
C GLY A 85 -20.86 -31.07 -22.39
N GLY A 86 -20.79 -30.35 -23.52
CA GLY A 86 -19.89 -29.20 -23.67
C GLY A 86 -18.43 -29.50 -24.02
N VAL A 87 -18.02 -30.78 -24.08
CA VAL A 87 -16.63 -31.18 -24.36
C VAL A 87 -16.16 -30.96 -25.82
N GLY A 88 -17.04 -30.53 -26.73
CA GLY A 88 -16.67 -30.25 -28.12
C GLY A 88 -16.98 -31.35 -29.15
N LYS A 89 -17.74 -32.40 -28.78
CA LYS A 89 -18.14 -33.50 -29.70
C LYS A 89 -18.65 -33.05 -31.06
N THR A 90 -19.67 -32.18 -31.09
CA THR A 90 -20.25 -31.66 -32.33
C THR A 90 -19.28 -30.74 -33.10
N THR A 91 -18.37 -30.08 -32.40
CA THR A 91 -17.29 -29.29 -33.02
C THR A 91 -16.29 -30.20 -33.73
N ILE A 92 -15.93 -31.34 -33.11
CA ILE A 92 -15.06 -32.37 -33.71
C ILE A 92 -15.76 -33.03 -34.90
N GLU A 93 -17.03 -33.43 -34.75
CA GLU A 93 -17.84 -34.02 -35.82
C GLU A 93 -17.93 -33.09 -37.04
N LYS A 94 -18.19 -31.79 -36.81
CA LYS A 94 -18.27 -30.79 -37.85
C LYS A 94 -16.91 -30.54 -38.50
N ALA A 95 -15.82 -30.47 -37.73
CA ALA A 95 -14.47 -30.31 -38.26
C ALA A 95 -14.09 -31.48 -39.18
N ILE A 96 -14.44 -32.72 -38.81
CA ILE A 96 -14.23 -33.90 -39.65
C ILE A 96 -15.08 -33.84 -40.90
N PHE A 97 -16.35 -33.50 -40.77
CA PHE A 97 -17.24 -33.35 -41.91
C PHE A 97 -16.69 -32.34 -42.90
N ASP A 98 -16.30 -31.16 -42.45
CA ASP A 98 -15.74 -30.11 -43.29
C ASP A 98 -14.39 -30.55 -43.92
N THR A 99 -13.57 -31.30 -43.18
CA THR A 99 -12.25 -31.78 -43.64
C THR A 99 -12.35 -32.93 -44.63
N LEU A 100 -13.29 -33.86 -44.46
CA LEU A 100 -13.31 -35.11 -45.23
C LEU A 100 -14.48 -35.21 -46.22
N SER A 101 -15.53 -34.40 -46.10
CA SER A 101 -16.72 -34.47 -46.96
C SER A 101 -16.40 -34.46 -48.45
N HIS A 102 -15.40 -33.67 -48.87
CA HIS A 102 -14.98 -33.57 -50.27
C HIS A 102 -14.31 -34.83 -50.82
N GLN A 103 -13.85 -35.74 -49.96
CA GLN A 103 -13.26 -37.02 -50.34
C GLN A 103 -14.33 -38.10 -50.60
N PHE A 104 -15.60 -37.79 -50.31
CA PHE A 104 -16.73 -38.69 -50.50
C PHE A 104 -17.60 -38.26 -51.67
N GLN A 105 -18.20 -39.24 -52.36
CA GLN A 105 -19.15 -38.98 -53.45
C GLN A 105 -20.42 -38.25 -52.96
N ALA A 106 -20.81 -38.50 -51.71
CA ALA A 106 -21.88 -37.80 -51.01
C ALA A 106 -21.55 -37.72 -49.51
N ALA A 107 -21.83 -36.56 -48.90
CA ALA A 107 -21.63 -36.34 -47.48
C ALA A 107 -22.73 -35.41 -46.96
N TYR A 108 -23.33 -35.75 -45.81
CA TYR A 108 -24.37 -34.94 -45.18
C TYR A 108 -24.15 -34.81 -43.67
N PHE A 109 -24.32 -33.59 -43.14
CA PHE A 109 -24.21 -33.30 -41.70
C PHE A 109 -25.61 -33.14 -41.10
N LEU A 110 -26.05 -34.12 -40.33
CA LEU A 110 -27.38 -34.09 -39.72
C LEU A 110 -27.30 -33.57 -38.27
N ALA A 111 -27.60 -32.29 -38.08
CA ALA A 111 -27.61 -31.66 -36.77
C ALA A 111 -28.89 -31.97 -35.95
N ASP A 112 -28.78 -31.96 -34.62
CA ASP A 112 -29.88 -31.88 -33.65
C ASP A 112 -30.99 -32.95 -33.80
N VAL A 113 -30.59 -34.18 -34.13
CA VAL A 113 -31.48 -35.33 -34.37
C VAL A 113 -32.53 -35.52 -33.27
N LYS A 114 -32.18 -35.28 -32.00
CA LYS A 114 -33.08 -35.48 -30.85
C LYS A 114 -34.15 -34.39 -30.71
N GLU A 115 -33.85 -33.13 -31.03
CA GLU A 115 -34.85 -32.05 -31.06
C GLU A 115 -35.73 -32.14 -32.30
N ASN A 116 -35.13 -32.46 -33.45
CA ASN A 116 -35.85 -32.64 -34.70
C ASN A 116 -36.78 -33.86 -34.65
N ALA A 117 -36.41 -34.95 -33.98
CA ALA A 117 -37.25 -36.13 -33.83
C ALA A 117 -38.43 -35.92 -32.86
N ARG A 118 -38.35 -34.92 -31.97
CA ARG A 118 -39.47 -34.52 -31.09
C ARG A 118 -40.46 -33.59 -31.78
N LYS A 119 -39.99 -32.74 -32.70
CA LYS A 119 -40.82 -31.79 -33.46
C LYS A 119 -41.46 -32.41 -34.70
N ASN A 120 -40.75 -33.28 -35.41
CA ASN A 120 -41.22 -33.93 -36.63
C ASN A 120 -41.13 -35.45 -36.47
N GLN A 121 -42.16 -36.17 -36.92
CA GLN A 121 -42.17 -37.64 -36.96
C GLN A 121 -40.90 -38.14 -37.70
N LEU A 122 -40.22 -39.17 -37.16
CA LEU A 122 -38.91 -39.69 -37.64
C LEU A 122 -38.77 -39.84 -39.17
N HIS A 123 -39.89 -40.11 -39.85
CA HIS A 123 -40.01 -40.19 -41.30
C HIS A 123 -39.54 -38.92 -42.05
N SER A 124 -39.68 -37.73 -41.45
CA SER A 124 -39.21 -36.46 -42.04
C SER A 124 -37.68 -36.38 -42.09
N ILE A 125 -36.99 -36.83 -41.03
CA ILE A 125 -35.53 -36.78 -40.92
C ILE A 125 -34.89 -37.78 -41.89
N GLN A 126 -35.51 -38.95 -42.01
CA GLN A 126 -35.08 -40.00 -42.93
C GLN A 126 -35.18 -39.55 -44.40
N ASN A 127 -36.26 -38.85 -44.76
CA ASN A 127 -36.41 -38.28 -46.10
C ASN A 127 -35.44 -37.13 -46.38
N THR A 128 -35.16 -36.26 -45.40
CA THR A 128 -34.16 -35.19 -45.55
C THR A 128 -32.75 -35.73 -45.76
N LEU A 129 -32.37 -36.78 -45.01
CA LEU A 129 -31.08 -37.45 -45.18
C LEU A 129 -30.92 -38.07 -46.58
N LEU A 130 -31.96 -38.78 -47.05
CA LEU A 130 -31.97 -39.46 -48.35
C LEU A 130 -32.02 -38.50 -49.54
N SER A 131 -32.81 -37.42 -49.45
CA SER A 131 -32.93 -36.44 -50.54
C SER A 131 -31.63 -35.66 -50.78
N GLU A 132 -30.89 -35.38 -49.71
CA GLU A 132 -29.65 -34.59 -49.75
C GLU A 132 -28.44 -35.44 -50.16
N LEU A 133 -28.33 -36.70 -49.70
CA LEU A 133 -27.26 -37.61 -50.12
C LEU A 133 -27.39 -38.04 -51.58
N LEU A 134 -28.62 -38.19 -52.10
CA LEU A 134 -28.88 -38.68 -53.46
C LEU A 134 -29.15 -37.56 -54.48
N ARG A 135 -29.19 -36.28 -54.05
CA ARG A 135 -29.49 -35.09 -54.85
C ARG A 135 -30.72 -35.24 -55.78
N LYS A 136 -31.77 -35.93 -55.32
CA LYS A 136 -33.05 -36.10 -56.04
C LYS A 136 -34.23 -36.05 -55.08
N LYS A 137 -35.31 -35.38 -55.49
CA LYS A 137 -36.60 -35.38 -54.80
C LYS A 137 -37.45 -36.52 -55.36
N ASP A 138 -37.43 -37.70 -54.72
CA ASP A 138 -38.59 -38.58 -54.54
C ASP A 138 -38.22 -39.89 -53.82
N LYS A 139 -39.22 -40.49 -53.14
CA LYS A 139 -39.13 -41.59 -52.16
C LYS A 139 -38.42 -42.85 -52.69
N TYR A 140 -37.37 -43.29 -51.99
CA TYR A 140 -36.83 -44.65 -52.12
C TYR A 140 -36.33 -45.18 -50.77
N VAL A 141 -36.89 -46.33 -50.34
CA VAL A 141 -36.16 -47.34 -49.57
C VAL A 141 -36.54 -48.69 -50.18
N ASN A 142 -35.56 -49.50 -50.58
CA ASN A 142 -35.70 -50.94 -50.75
C ASN A 142 -34.31 -51.64 -50.83
N ASN A 143 -33.45 -51.44 -49.84
CA ASN A 143 -32.54 -52.50 -49.34
C ASN A 143 -31.86 -52.07 -48.01
N LYS A 144 -31.49 -53.06 -47.18
CA LYS A 144 -30.95 -52.91 -45.81
C LYS A 144 -29.42 -52.72 -45.75
N TYR A 145 -28.72 -52.75 -46.88
CA TYR A 145 -27.24 -52.79 -46.91
C TYR A 145 -26.63 -51.96 -48.04
N ASP A 146 -26.80 -50.63 -48.01
CA ASP A 146 -26.01 -49.73 -48.84
C ASP A 146 -25.42 -48.55 -48.06
N GLY A 147 -24.09 -48.56 -47.93
CA GLY A 147 -23.27 -47.46 -48.45
C GLY A 147 -22.99 -46.21 -47.61
N ASN A 148 -23.24 -46.14 -46.29
CA ASN A 148 -22.97 -44.90 -45.55
C ASN A 148 -21.96 -45.05 -44.40
N ARG A 149 -20.91 -44.22 -44.42
CA ARG A 149 -20.06 -43.95 -43.26
C ARG A 149 -20.80 -42.93 -42.37
N VAL A 150 -21.28 -43.36 -41.21
CA VAL A 150 -22.09 -42.51 -40.30
C VAL A 150 -21.28 -42.20 -39.04
N ILE A 151 -21.06 -40.92 -38.76
CA ILE A 151 -20.54 -40.45 -37.48
C ILE A 151 -21.75 -40.09 -36.61
N VAL A 152 -21.81 -40.63 -35.38
CA VAL A 152 -22.90 -40.36 -34.44
C VAL A 152 -22.31 -39.76 -33.18
N THR A 153 -22.76 -38.55 -32.80
CA THR A 153 -22.39 -37.95 -31.51
C THR A 153 -23.44 -38.24 -30.42
N THR A 154 -23.00 -38.65 -29.23
CA THR A 154 -23.92 -38.88 -28.09
C THR A 154 -23.30 -38.52 -26.74
N ARG A 155 -24.15 -38.28 -25.74
CA ARG A 155 -23.75 -38.13 -24.33
C ARG A 155 -23.92 -39.43 -23.52
N ASN A 156 -24.58 -40.43 -24.09
CA ASN A 156 -24.86 -41.71 -23.43
C ASN A 156 -24.27 -42.85 -24.26
N ARG A 157 -23.25 -43.52 -23.70
CA ARG A 157 -22.55 -44.66 -24.31
C ARG A 157 -23.48 -45.84 -24.61
N GLN A 158 -24.55 -46.02 -23.83
CA GLN A 158 -25.50 -47.14 -24.00
C GLN A 158 -26.37 -47.00 -25.26
N LEU A 159 -26.37 -45.83 -25.92
CA LEU A 159 -27.10 -45.59 -27.15
C LEU A 159 -26.32 -46.01 -28.41
N ILE A 160 -25.09 -46.49 -28.25
CA ILE A 160 -24.24 -46.96 -29.34
C ILE A 160 -24.20 -48.49 -29.32
N GLU A 161 -24.46 -49.13 -30.46
CA GLU A 161 -24.42 -50.59 -30.62
C GLU A 161 -23.00 -51.16 -30.39
N LYS A 162 -22.91 -52.44 -30.02
CA LYS A 162 -21.65 -53.08 -29.56
C LYS A 162 -20.56 -53.19 -30.64
N ASP A 163 -20.92 -53.16 -31.93
CA ASP A 163 -20.00 -53.37 -33.06
C ASP A 163 -19.53 -52.05 -33.73
N VAL A 164 -19.67 -50.91 -33.04
CA VAL A 164 -19.32 -49.58 -33.54
C VAL A 164 -17.98 -49.10 -32.97
N ALA A 165 -17.10 -48.55 -33.81
CA ALA A 165 -15.85 -47.95 -33.34
C ALA A 165 -16.15 -46.71 -32.48
N LEU A 166 -15.65 -46.69 -31.24
CA LEU A 166 -15.93 -45.62 -30.27
C LEU A 166 -14.75 -44.66 -30.16
N HIS A 167 -15.06 -43.36 -30.18
CA HIS A 167 -14.12 -42.29 -29.86
C HIS A 167 -14.63 -41.51 -28.65
N GLU A 168 -13.96 -41.67 -27.50
CA GLU A 168 -14.23 -40.84 -26.33
C GLU A 168 -13.51 -39.51 -26.48
N VAL A 169 -14.21 -38.39 -26.28
CA VAL A 169 -13.58 -37.06 -26.27
C VAL A 169 -13.13 -36.73 -24.85
N PRO A 170 -11.81 -36.74 -24.55
CA PRO A 170 -11.28 -36.36 -23.26
C PRO A 170 -11.41 -34.85 -23.01
N MET A 171 -11.16 -34.41 -21.78
CA MET A 171 -10.98 -32.99 -21.47
C MET A 171 -9.75 -32.44 -22.21
N LEU A 172 -9.70 -31.12 -22.42
CA LEU A 172 -8.49 -30.51 -22.99
C LEU A 172 -7.31 -30.71 -22.04
N PRO A 173 -6.14 -31.10 -22.56
CA PRO A 173 -4.88 -31.04 -21.83
C PRO A 173 -4.60 -29.62 -21.31
N ASP A 174 -3.85 -29.49 -20.22
CA ASP A 174 -3.59 -28.19 -19.58
C ASP A 174 -3.02 -27.14 -20.54
N ASP A 175 -2.13 -27.53 -21.46
CA ASP A 175 -1.55 -26.61 -22.46
C ASP A 175 -2.60 -26.09 -23.46
N ASP A 176 -3.47 -26.97 -23.97
CA ASP A 176 -4.54 -26.63 -24.89
C ASP A 176 -5.66 -25.84 -24.19
N ALA A 177 -5.97 -26.19 -22.94
CA ALA A 177 -6.90 -25.49 -22.08
C ALA A 177 -6.40 -24.08 -21.75
N MET A 178 -5.10 -23.94 -21.47
CA MET A 178 -4.43 -22.65 -21.28
C MET A 178 -4.49 -21.81 -22.55
N GLN A 179 -4.13 -22.37 -23.72
CA GLN A 179 -4.25 -21.64 -24.98
C GLN A 179 -5.68 -21.18 -25.25
N LEU A 180 -6.67 -22.07 -25.05
CA LEU A 180 -8.06 -21.76 -25.26
C LEU A 180 -8.55 -20.66 -24.30
N PHE A 181 -8.22 -20.78 -23.02
CA PHE A 181 -8.55 -19.78 -22.02
C PHE A 181 -7.93 -18.43 -22.35
N ASN A 182 -6.63 -18.38 -22.67
CA ASN A 182 -5.95 -17.11 -22.93
C ASN A 182 -6.46 -16.44 -24.21
N LYS A 183 -6.80 -17.23 -25.23
CA LYS A 183 -7.38 -16.73 -26.47
C LYS A 183 -8.72 -16.03 -26.22
N HIS A 184 -9.53 -16.52 -25.28
CA HIS A 184 -10.80 -15.89 -24.91
C HIS A 184 -10.67 -14.77 -23.86
N ALA A 185 -9.80 -14.91 -22.84
CA ALA A 185 -9.65 -13.96 -21.74
C ALA A 185 -8.74 -12.76 -22.08
N PHE A 186 -7.64 -12.99 -22.82
CA PHE A 186 -6.61 -11.98 -23.12
C PHE A 186 -6.51 -11.64 -24.61
N ARG A 187 -7.25 -12.34 -25.48
CA ARG A 187 -7.10 -12.28 -26.95
C ARG A 187 -5.67 -12.58 -27.41
N LYS A 188 -4.99 -13.48 -26.70
CA LYS A 188 -3.61 -13.94 -26.97
C LYS A 188 -3.50 -15.43 -26.72
N GLU A 189 -2.65 -16.13 -27.46
CA GLU A 189 -2.44 -17.57 -27.28
C GLU A 189 -1.67 -17.90 -26.00
N VAL A 190 -0.69 -17.06 -25.64
CA VAL A 190 0.16 -17.23 -24.46
C VAL A 190 -0.18 -16.14 -23.44
N PRO A 191 -0.39 -16.49 -22.15
CA PRO A 191 -0.62 -15.49 -21.12
C PRO A 191 0.67 -14.71 -20.89
N ASN A 192 0.56 -13.41 -20.60
CA ASN A 192 1.71 -12.71 -20.03
C ASN A 192 2.12 -13.44 -18.73
N GLU A 193 3.41 -13.47 -18.41
CA GLU A 193 3.93 -14.14 -17.21
C GLU A 193 3.15 -13.78 -15.92
N CYS A 194 2.72 -12.51 -15.79
CA CYS A 194 1.93 -12.05 -14.65
C CYS A 194 0.53 -12.69 -14.51
N PHE A 195 -0.04 -13.19 -15.61
CA PHE A 195 -1.34 -13.85 -15.61
C PHE A 195 -1.23 -15.38 -15.62
N LYS A 196 -0.04 -15.95 -15.81
CA LYS A 196 0.16 -17.40 -15.94
C LYS A 196 -0.39 -18.18 -14.76
N LYS A 197 -0.12 -17.72 -13.53
CA LYS A 197 -0.65 -18.34 -12.30
C LYS A 197 -2.19 -18.29 -12.24
N LEU A 198 -2.77 -17.14 -12.57
CA LEU A 198 -4.22 -16.97 -12.62
C LEU A 198 -4.86 -17.88 -13.69
N SER A 199 -4.26 -17.92 -14.89
CA SER A 199 -4.72 -18.77 -15.98
C SER A 199 -4.68 -20.25 -15.57
N LEU A 200 -3.61 -20.70 -14.90
CA LEU A 200 -3.48 -22.06 -14.37
C LEU A 200 -4.54 -22.37 -13.31
N GLU A 201 -4.81 -21.44 -12.38
CA GLU A 201 -5.86 -21.62 -11.37
C GLU A 201 -7.25 -21.78 -12.00
N VAL A 202 -7.55 -21.01 -13.05
CA VAL A 202 -8.82 -21.11 -13.78
C VAL A 202 -8.91 -22.43 -14.55
N VAL A 203 -7.86 -22.81 -15.28
CA VAL A 203 -7.80 -24.08 -16.03
C VAL A 203 -7.96 -25.29 -15.11
N ASN A 204 -7.29 -25.27 -13.94
CA ASN A 204 -7.41 -26.32 -12.92
C ASN A 204 -8.82 -26.41 -12.31
N GLN A 205 -9.49 -25.27 -12.10
CA GLN A 205 -10.88 -25.26 -11.60
C GLN A 205 -11.86 -25.88 -12.62
N ASP A 206 -11.68 -25.58 -13.90
CA ASP A 206 -12.55 -26.07 -14.97
C ASP A 206 -12.20 -27.46 -15.49
N LYS A 207 -11.09 -28.04 -15.01
CA LYS A 207 -10.59 -29.37 -15.41
C LYS A 207 -10.50 -29.53 -16.93
N GLY A 208 -10.14 -28.47 -17.65
CA GLY A 208 -9.97 -28.50 -19.11
C GLY A 208 -11.27 -28.56 -19.93
N LEU A 209 -12.46 -28.27 -19.36
CA LEU A 209 -13.73 -28.30 -20.09
C LEU A 209 -13.83 -27.11 -21.08
N PRO A 210 -13.84 -27.31 -22.41
CA PRO A 210 -13.79 -26.22 -23.39
C PRO A 210 -14.93 -25.21 -23.26
N LEU A 211 -16.15 -25.69 -23.00
CA LEU A 211 -17.30 -24.81 -22.85
C LEU A 211 -17.19 -23.94 -21.59
N ALA A 212 -16.62 -24.47 -20.51
CA ALA A 212 -16.37 -23.68 -19.30
C ALA A 212 -15.31 -22.62 -19.59
N LEU A 213 -14.18 -22.98 -20.21
CA LEU A 213 -13.10 -22.03 -20.56
C LEU A 213 -13.55 -20.95 -21.57
N LYS A 214 -14.53 -21.25 -22.44
CA LYS A 214 -15.13 -20.31 -23.41
C LYS A 214 -16.22 -19.41 -22.82
N LEU A 215 -17.04 -19.96 -21.91
CA LEU A 215 -18.19 -19.28 -21.31
C LEU A 215 -17.89 -18.68 -19.93
N GLN A 216 -16.70 -18.93 -19.36
CA GLN A 216 -16.33 -18.44 -18.04
C GLN A 216 -16.24 -16.92 -18.04
N HIS A 217 -17.38 -16.32 -17.75
CA HIS A 217 -17.49 -15.44 -16.62
C HIS A 217 -16.78 -16.11 -15.44
N PHE A 218 -15.70 -15.51 -14.95
CA PHE A 218 -14.99 -15.78 -13.69
C PHE A 218 -15.90 -15.74 -12.44
N LEU A 219 -17.03 -16.45 -12.45
CA LEU A 219 -18.14 -16.34 -11.48
C LEU A 219 -17.77 -16.85 -10.09
N SER A 220 -16.74 -17.70 -9.97
CA SER A 220 -16.25 -18.23 -8.70
C SER A 220 -15.16 -17.34 -8.07
N LEU A 221 -14.51 -16.49 -8.86
CA LEU A 221 -13.26 -15.86 -8.48
C LEU A 221 -13.51 -14.74 -7.47
N ARG A 222 -12.93 -14.89 -6.28
CA ARG A 222 -13.10 -13.96 -5.15
C ARG A 222 -11.88 -13.09 -4.89
N ARG A 223 -10.68 -13.56 -5.24
CA ARG A 223 -9.44 -12.85 -4.95
C ARG A 223 -8.52 -12.89 -6.15
N ILE A 224 -7.98 -11.73 -6.52
CA ILE A 224 -6.90 -11.59 -7.49
C ILE A 224 -5.76 -10.90 -6.76
N ASP A 225 -4.59 -11.54 -6.75
CA ASP A 225 -3.34 -10.96 -6.26
C ASP A 225 -2.29 -11.07 -7.37
N GLN A 226 -1.86 -9.91 -7.87
CA GLN A 226 -0.89 -9.75 -8.95
C GLN A 226 0.22 -8.78 -8.56
N ARG A 227 0.56 -8.75 -7.27
CA ARG A 227 1.58 -7.84 -6.73
C ARG A 227 2.93 -7.93 -7.42
N ALA A 228 3.62 -6.79 -7.41
CA ALA A 228 4.97 -6.61 -7.94
C ALA A 228 5.14 -7.04 -9.41
N SER A 229 4.05 -7.09 -10.18
CA SER A 229 4.10 -7.50 -11.57
C SER A 229 4.73 -6.40 -12.44
N LYS A 230 5.94 -6.68 -12.91
CA LYS A 230 6.73 -5.77 -13.76
C LYS A 230 6.23 -5.71 -15.21
N SER A 231 5.41 -6.66 -15.67
CA SER A 231 4.92 -6.74 -17.05
C SER A 231 3.46 -6.30 -17.24
N LEU A 232 2.74 -6.06 -16.14
CA LEU A 232 1.32 -5.73 -16.20
C LEU A 232 1.14 -4.27 -16.62
N LYS A 233 0.77 -4.04 -17.88
CA LYS A 233 0.46 -2.70 -18.40
C LYS A 233 -1.00 -2.30 -18.23
N ARG A 234 -1.92 -3.25 -18.31
CA ARG A 234 -3.35 -3.04 -18.19
C ARG A 234 -4.00 -4.20 -17.45
N THR A 235 -4.97 -3.92 -16.58
CA THR A 235 -5.70 -4.99 -15.88
C THR A 235 -6.64 -5.75 -16.82
N LEU A 236 -7.09 -6.92 -16.35
CA LEU A 236 -8.15 -7.73 -16.94
C LEU A 236 -9.50 -7.00 -17.00
N ASP A 237 -10.38 -7.47 -17.88
CA ASP A 237 -11.81 -7.12 -17.83
C ASP A 237 -12.48 -7.87 -16.65
N PHE A 238 -13.00 -7.11 -15.69
CA PHE A 238 -13.68 -7.62 -14.50
C PHE A 238 -15.18 -7.95 -14.72
N LYS A 239 -15.75 -7.75 -15.91
CA LYS A 239 -17.20 -7.98 -16.18
C LYS A 239 -17.63 -9.43 -15.90
N GLY A 240 -16.71 -10.39 -16.02
CA GLY A 240 -16.95 -11.79 -15.70
C GLY A 240 -16.81 -12.16 -14.22
N MET A 241 -16.40 -11.24 -13.34
CA MET A 241 -15.98 -11.52 -11.95
C MET A 241 -16.94 -10.93 -10.88
N PRO A 242 -18.24 -11.28 -10.87
CA PRO A 242 -19.21 -10.65 -9.96
C PRO A 242 -19.02 -11.01 -8.49
N LYS A 243 -18.23 -12.04 -8.16
CA LYS A 243 -17.90 -12.43 -6.79
C LYS A 243 -16.54 -11.92 -6.31
N LEU A 244 -15.86 -11.07 -7.09
CA LEU A 244 -14.58 -10.52 -6.70
C LEU A 244 -14.72 -9.67 -5.43
N GLU A 245 -13.96 -10.05 -4.40
CA GLU A 245 -13.93 -9.46 -3.07
C GLU A 245 -12.61 -8.74 -2.80
N TYR A 246 -11.51 -9.23 -3.37
CA TYR A 246 -10.16 -8.69 -3.15
C TYR A 246 -9.43 -8.55 -4.48
N LEU A 247 -8.90 -7.36 -4.74
CA LEU A 247 -8.02 -7.09 -5.87
C LEU A 247 -6.77 -6.39 -5.38
N ASN A 248 -5.63 -7.05 -5.50
CA ASN A 248 -4.34 -6.49 -5.17
C ASN A 248 -3.39 -6.50 -6.36
N ILE A 249 -2.98 -5.31 -6.75
CA ILE A 249 -2.10 -4.99 -7.87
C ILE A 249 -1.00 -4.03 -7.36
N GLU A 250 -0.65 -4.11 -6.08
CA GLU A 250 0.40 -3.31 -5.48
C GLU A 250 1.75 -3.54 -6.18
N GLU A 251 2.57 -2.49 -6.26
CA GLU A 251 3.91 -2.50 -6.87
C GLU A 251 3.94 -2.91 -8.35
N CYS A 252 2.83 -2.81 -9.07
CA CYS A 252 2.82 -3.01 -10.52
C CYS A 252 3.32 -1.75 -11.23
N THR A 253 4.64 -1.54 -11.22
CA THR A 253 5.29 -0.31 -11.69
C THR A 253 5.11 -0.01 -13.18
N SER A 254 4.68 -1.01 -13.97
CA SER A 254 4.40 -0.86 -15.40
C SER A 254 2.92 -0.65 -15.72
N LEU A 255 2.04 -0.65 -14.71
CA LEU A 255 0.60 -0.51 -14.90
C LEU A 255 0.27 0.93 -15.34
N GLU A 256 -0.34 1.06 -16.51
CA GLU A 256 -0.73 2.34 -17.13
C GLU A 256 -2.25 2.58 -16.99
N GLU A 257 -3.06 1.52 -17.04
CA GLU A 257 -4.53 1.62 -17.04
C GLU A 257 -5.22 0.48 -16.27
N VAL A 258 -6.25 0.83 -15.49
CA VAL A 258 -7.20 -0.13 -14.91
C VAL A 258 -8.47 -0.20 -15.75
N TYR A 259 -8.93 -1.42 -16.04
CA TYR A 259 -10.04 -1.66 -16.94
C TYR A 259 -11.37 -1.09 -16.39
N PRO A 260 -12.19 -0.39 -17.20
CA PRO A 260 -13.40 0.31 -16.73
C PRO A 260 -14.50 -0.54 -16.09
N SER A 261 -14.44 -1.86 -16.23
CA SER A 261 -15.46 -2.77 -15.69
C SER A 261 -15.39 -2.95 -14.17
N LEU A 262 -14.40 -2.38 -13.50
CA LEU A 262 -14.29 -2.36 -12.04
C LEU A 262 -15.53 -1.77 -11.34
N LYS A 263 -16.24 -0.85 -12.00
CA LYS A 263 -17.52 -0.29 -11.52
C LYS A 263 -18.66 -1.31 -11.39
N TYR A 264 -18.53 -2.49 -11.99
CA TYR A 264 -19.51 -3.58 -11.90
C TYR A 264 -19.21 -4.57 -10.77
N CYS A 265 -18.06 -4.46 -10.09
CA CYS A 265 -17.63 -5.35 -9.01
C CYS A 265 -18.27 -5.00 -7.66
N LYS A 266 -19.58 -5.26 -7.52
CA LYS A 266 -20.37 -4.91 -6.31
C LYS A 266 -19.92 -5.57 -5.01
N LYS A 267 -19.21 -6.70 -5.08
CA LYS A 267 -18.71 -7.44 -3.92
C LYS A 267 -17.29 -7.08 -3.51
N LEU A 268 -16.65 -6.15 -4.22
CA LEU A 268 -15.26 -5.77 -3.96
C LEU A 268 -15.17 -5.11 -2.58
N MET A 269 -14.45 -5.75 -1.66
CA MET A 269 -14.23 -5.28 -0.29
C MET A 269 -12.91 -4.53 -0.16
N GLN A 270 -11.88 -4.92 -0.91
CA GLN A 270 -10.57 -4.30 -0.84
C GLN A 270 -9.94 -4.19 -2.23
N LEU A 271 -9.43 -2.99 -2.51
CA LEU A 271 -8.72 -2.65 -3.72
C LEU A 271 -7.39 -2.00 -3.37
N ASN A 272 -6.29 -2.64 -3.77
CA ASN A 272 -4.95 -2.12 -3.53
C ASN A 272 -4.17 -1.97 -4.85
N LEU A 273 -3.78 -0.75 -5.18
CA LEU A 273 -2.88 -0.40 -6.29
C LEU A 273 -1.72 0.48 -5.80
N SER A 274 -1.33 0.36 -4.53
CA SER A 274 -0.19 1.11 -4.00
C SER A 274 1.05 0.92 -4.87
N PHE A 275 1.88 1.95 -4.99
CA PHE A 275 3.14 1.93 -5.74
C PHE A 275 3.00 1.65 -7.25
N CYS A 276 1.81 1.81 -7.85
CA CYS A 276 1.62 1.79 -9.30
C CYS A 276 2.02 3.12 -9.95
N ARG A 277 3.33 3.39 -10.00
CA ARG A 277 3.87 4.72 -10.34
C ARG A 277 3.50 5.25 -11.73
N LYS A 278 3.30 4.35 -12.72
CA LYS A 278 2.91 4.69 -14.10
C LYS A 278 1.41 4.73 -14.35
N LEU A 279 0.57 4.52 -13.33
CA LEU A 279 -0.87 4.47 -13.52
C LEU A 279 -1.41 5.85 -13.90
N GLU A 280 -1.93 5.99 -15.12
CA GLU A 280 -2.47 7.25 -15.65
C GLU A 280 -4.00 7.25 -15.67
N ARG A 281 -4.61 6.08 -15.87
CA ARG A 281 -6.07 5.95 -16.05
C ARG A 281 -6.67 5.01 -15.02
N PHE A 282 -7.46 5.58 -14.11
CA PHE A 282 -8.21 4.85 -13.10
C PHE A 282 -9.74 5.07 -13.27
N PRO A 283 -10.54 3.99 -13.34
CA PRO A 283 -11.98 4.08 -13.63
C PRO A 283 -12.81 4.41 -12.38
N TYR A 284 -14.12 4.53 -12.58
CA TYR A 284 -15.08 4.55 -11.45
C TYR A 284 -14.99 3.23 -10.66
N VAL A 285 -15.07 3.36 -9.33
CA VAL A 285 -15.08 2.21 -8.41
C VAL A 285 -16.47 2.02 -7.83
N ASN A 286 -16.89 0.77 -7.69
CA ASN A 286 -18.13 0.45 -6.97
C ASN A 286 -17.86 0.39 -5.45
N VAL A 287 -18.63 1.13 -4.66
CA VAL A 287 -18.46 1.20 -3.21
C VAL A 287 -19.44 0.35 -2.39
N GLU A 288 -20.40 -0.36 -3.02
CA GLU A 288 -21.48 -1.10 -2.32
C GLU A 288 -20.97 -2.02 -1.19
N SER A 289 -19.78 -2.62 -1.35
CA SER A 289 -19.13 -3.50 -0.35
C SER A 289 -17.72 -3.04 0.05
N LEU A 290 -17.23 -1.91 -0.48
CA LEU A 290 -15.83 -1.53 -0.39
C LEU A 290 -15.49 -1.00 0.99
N LYS A 291 -14.48 -1.60 1.63
CA LYS A 291 -13.96 -1.23 2.94
C LYS A 291 -12.66 -0.45 2.85
N SER A 292 -11.85 -0.72 1.82
CA SER A 292 -10.54 -0.09 1.64
C SER A 292 -10.21 0.12 0.17
N LEU A 293 -9.82 1.35 -0.17
CA LEU A 293 -9.25 1.75 -1.45
C LEU A 293 -7.86 2.33 -1.21
N ASN A 294 -6.82 1.72 -1.77
CA ASN A 294 -5.45 2.19 -1.66
C ASN A 294 -4.86 2.50 -3.05
N LEU A 295 -4.54 3.77 -3.26
CA LEU A 295 -3.92 4.37 -4.44
C LEU A 295 -2.63 5.13 -4.04
N ASN A 296 -2.01 4.77 -2.92
CA ASN A 296 -0.80 5.43 -2.45
C ASN A 296 0.34 5.29 -3.47
N TYR A 297 1.17 6.32 -3.63
CA TYR A 297 2.34 6.33 -4.51
C TYR A 297 2.02 6.09 -6.01
N CYS A 298 0.79 6.42 -6.44
CA CYS A 298 0.40 6.48 -7.85
C CYS A 298 0.73 7.85 -8.46
N SER A 299 2.01 8.15 -8.63
CA SER A 299 2.51 9.48 -8.99
C SER A 299 2.05 10.01 -10.36
N SER A 300 1.83 9.13 -11.35
CA SER A 300 1.30 9.51 -12.67
C SER A 300 -0.22 9.69 -12.71
N LEU A 301 -0.94 9.33 -11.64
CA LEU A 301 -2.40 9.38 -11.62
C LEU A 301 -2.85 10.81 -11.35
N GLU A 302 -3.10 11.59 -12.39
CA GLU A 302 -3.48 13.01 -12.24
C GLU A 302 -4.97 13.22 -11.93
N LYS A 303 -5.83 12.25 -12.29
CA LYS A 303 -7.28 12.35 -12.17
C LYS A 303 -7.87 11.10 -11.55
N PHE A 304 -8.76 11.31 -10.58
CA PHE A 304 -9.63 10.27 -10.07
C PHE A 304 -11.09 10.57 -10.47
N LEU A 305 -11.69 9.71 -11.30
CA LEU A 305 -13.02 9.96 -11.88
C LEU A 305 -14.15 9.95 -10.85
N GLY A 306 -14.00 9.19 -9.77
CA GLY A 306 -14.97 9.10 -8.69
C GLY A 306 -15.45 7.69 -8.39
N ILE A 307 -16.54 7.63 -7.66
CA ILE A 307 -17.11 6.39 -7.14
C ILE A 307 -18.58 6.24 -7.57
N SER A 308 -19.11 5.02 -7.41
CA SER A 308 -20.48 4.67 -7.79
C SER A 308 -21.05 3.59 -6.85
N GLY A 309 -22.38 3.52 -6.76
CA GLY A 309 -23.08 2.55 -5.91
C GLY A 309 -23.46 3.11 -4.54
N ILE A 310 -24.40 2.43 -3.88
CA ILE A 310 -24.97 2.83 -2.60
C ILE A 310 -24.41 1.90 -1.52
N MET A 311 -23.75 2.47 -0.53
CA MET A 311 -23.20 1.70 0.60
C MET A 311 -24.31 1.24 1.53
N LYS A 312 -24.14 0.06 2.13
CA LYS A 312 -25.09 -0.46 3.13
C LYS A 312 -24.93 0.28 4.45
N GLN A 313 -26.03 0.46 5.19
CA GLN A 313 -25.98 1.06 6.52
C GLN A 313 -24.99 0.32 7.44
N GLY A 314 -24.25 1.07 8.25
CA GLY A 314 -23.25 0.52 9.19
C GLY A 314 -21.94 0.07 8.54
N THR A 315 -21.74 0.31 7.24
CA THR A 315 -20.45 0.08 6.59
C THR A 315 -19.55 1.31 6.68
N ALA A 316 -18.23 1.07 6.69
CA ALA A 316 -17.21 2.10 6.72
C ALA A 316 -16.17 1.84 5.63
N ILE A 317 -15.69 2.92 5.01
CA ILE A 317 -14.64 2.88 4.00
C ILE A 317 -13.45 3.75 4.41
N LYS A 318 -12.26 3.26 4.07
CA LYS A 318 -10.96 3.93 4.19
C LYS A 318 -10.40 4.19 2.80
N ILE A 319 -10.00 5.43 2.53
CA ILE A 319 -9.44 5.83 1.24
C ILE A 319 -8.04 6.40 1.45
N MET A 320 -7.07 5.83 0.75
CA MET A 320 -5.66 6.20 0.84
C MET A 320 -5.16 6.57 -0.56
N MET A 321 -4.67 7.80 -0.72
CA MET A 321 -4.19 8.39 -1.98
C MET A 321 -2.89 9.18 -1.80
N SER A 322 -2.12 8.86 -0.75
CA SER A 322 -0.88 9.53 -0.41
C SER A 322 0.12 9.48 -1.56
N CYS A 323 0.88 10.55 -1.79
CA CYS A 323 1.89 10.65 -2.84
C CYS A 323 1.35 10.32 -4.26
N SER A 324 0.06 10.57 -4.51
CA SER A 324 -0.53 10.48 -5.84
C SER A 324 -0.37 11.80 -6.61
N GLY A 325 -0.42 11.73 -7.94
CA GLY A 325 -0.40 12.90 -8.82
C GLY A 325 -1.72 13.68 -8.88
N ILE A 326 -2.74 13.24 -8.11
CA ILE A 326 -4.12 13.72 -8.22
C ILE A 326 -4.16 15.21 -7.89
N ARG A 327 -4.74 16.00 -8.81
CA ARG A 327 -4.84 17.46 -8.66
C ARG A 327 -6.08 17.90 -7.90
N GLU A 328 -7.18 17.19 -8.08
CA GLU A 328 -8.49 17.50 -7.51
C GLU A 328 -9.21 16.21 -7.09
N LEU A 329 -9.93 16.26 -5.98
CA LEU A 329 -10.72 15.15 -5.46
C LEU A 329 -12.12 15.14 -6.10
N PRO A 330 -12.63 13.99 -6.58
CA PRO A 330 -13.96 13.93 -7.16
C PRO A 330 -15.04 14.14 -6.11
N LEU A 331 -16.02 15.00 -6.41
CA LEU A 331 -17.12 15.36 -5.49
C LEU A 331 -17.93 14.16 -5.01
N SER A 332 -18.05 13.12 -5.84
CA SER A 332 -18.75 11.87 -5.50
C SER A 332 -18.18 11.16 -4.28
N LEU A 333 -16.90 11.38 -3.92
CA LEU A 333 -16.32 10.82 -2.68
C LEU A 333 -17.04 11.30 -1.43
N PHE A 334 -17.57 12.51 -1.47
CA PHE A 334 -18.17 13.15 -0.30
C PHE A 334 -19.68 12.92 -0.23
N ASP A 335 -20.27 12.31 -1.26
CA ASP A 335 -21.62 11.73 -1.19
C ASP A 335 -21.67 10.46 -0.32
N LEU A 336 -20.50 9.94 0.10
CA LEU A 336 -20.40 8.84 1.07
C LEU A 336 -20.82 9.22 2.49
N GLN A 337 -20.96 10.52 2.80
CA GLN A 337 -21.51 11.05 4.05
C GLN A 337 -20.96 10.34 5.32
N SER A 338 -21.75 9.45 5.94
CA SER A 338 -21.43 8.76 7.18
C SER A 338 -20.54 7.52 7.02
N HIS A 339 -20.23 7.11 5.78
CA HIS A 339 -19.45 5.91 5.51
C HIS A 339 -17.94 6.15 5.42
N LEU A 340 -17.51 7.32 4.95
CA LEU A 340 -16.09 7.64 4.81
C LEU A 340 -15.49 7.93 6.19
N THR A 341 -14.61 7.05 6.67
CA THR A 341 -14.03 7.14 8.03
C THR A 341 -12.59 7.63 8.05
N LEU A 342 -11.82 7.37 6.99
CA LEU A 342 -10.41 7.70 6.88
C LEU A 342 -10.14 8.24 5.47
N LEU A 343 -9.51 9.41 5.38
CA LEU A 343 -9.03 9.98 4.13
C LEU A 343 -7.55 10.38 4.28
N HIS A 344 -6.66 9.58 3.71
CA HIS A 344 -5.22 9.86 3.68
C HIS A 344 -4.80 10.42 2.33
N LEU A 345 -4.36 11.68 2.32
CA LEU A 345 -3.95 12.45 1.14
C LEU A 345 -2.48 12.91 1.25
N ASN A 346 -1.73 12.39 2.22
CA ASN A 346 -0.38 12.89 2.53
C ASN A 346 0.55 12.91 1.31
N GLY A 347 1.31 13.96 1.11
CA GLY A 347 2.31 14.07 0.05
C GLY A 347 1.72 14.29 -1.34
N MET A 348 0.45 14.71 -1.45
CA MET A 348 -0.14 15.11 -2.74
C MET A 348 0.36 16.49 -3.16
N GLY A 349 1.57 16.54 -3.74
CA GLY A 349 2.24 17.79 -4.13
C GLY A 349 1.55 18.63 -5.22
N ASN A 350 0.48 18.11 -5.84
CA ASN A 350 -0.33 18.83 -6.82
C ASN A 350 -1.72 19.25 -6.31
N LEU A 351 -2.09 18.86 -5.09
CA LEU A 351 -3.37 19.22 -4.49
C LEU A 351 -3.32 20.66 -4.00
N VAL A 352 -4.11 21.54 -4.63
CA VAL A 352 -4.11 22.97 -4.33
C VAL A 352 -5.16 23.32 -3.27
N SER A 353 -6.30 22.64 -3.26
CA SER A 353 -7.39 22.88 -2.32
C SER A 353 -8.18 21.62 -2.03
N LEU A 354 -8.87 21.63 -0.89
CA LEU A 354 -9.92 20.66 -0.57
C LEU A 354 -11.28 21.27 -0.95
N PRO A 355 -12.17 20.52 -1.62
CA PRO A 355 -13.50 21.02 -1.93
C PRO A 355 -14.35 21.13 -0.65
N SER A 356 -15.17 22.18 -0.52
CA SER A 356 -16.07 22.35 0.65
C SER A 356 -17.05 21.20 0.86
N SER A 357 -17.32 20.42 -0.19
CA SER A 357 -18.13 19.20 -0.09
C SER A 357 -17.52 18.15 0.86
N ILE A 358 -16.21 18.20 1.17
CA ILE A 358 -15.60 17.30 2.17
C ILE A 358 -16.32 17.37 3.52
N CYS A 359 -16.82 18.55 3.89
CA CYS A 359 -17.53 18.82 5.15
C CYS A 359 -18.88 18.08 5.24
N LYS A 360 -19.40 17.54 4.13
CA LYS A 360 -20.58 16.64 4.13
C LYS A 360 -20.27 15.25 4.70
N SER A 361 -19.00 14.88 4.80
CA SER A 361 -18.55 13.54 5.23
C SER A 361 -18.58 13.41 6.76
N LYS A 362 -19.78 13.46 7.35
CA LYS A 362 -19.95 13.43 8.82
C LYS A 362 -19.42 12.15 9.49
N GLY A 363 -19.12 11.09 8.74
CA GLY A 363 -18.49 9.87 9.26
C GLY A 363 -16.97 9.95 9.40
N LEU A 364 -16.33 11.03 8.93
CA LEU A 364 -14.88 11.14 8.86
C LEU A 364 -14.28 11.25 10.25
N VAL A 365 -13.42 10.29 10.60
CA VAL A 365 -12.71 10.22 11.88
C VAL A 365 -11.29 10.75 11.75
N LYS A 366 -10.65 10.52 10.61
CA LYS A 366 -9.28 10.96 10.35
C LYS A 366 -9.13 11.60 8.98
N LEU A 367 -8.51 12.77 8.95
CA LEU A 367 -8.16 13.50 7.74
C LEU A 367 -6.68 13.85 7.78
N HIS A 368 -5.90 13.25 6.88
CA HIS A 368 -4.47 13.51 6.78
C HIS A 368 -4.15 14.13 5.43
N VAL A 369 -3.63 15.35 5.43
CA VAL A 369 -3.22 16.15 4.28
C VAL A 369 -1.77 16.64 4.41
N SER A 370 -0.98 15.94 5.23
CA SER A 370 0.40 16.26 5.52
C SER A 370 1.25 16.28 4.26
N LYS A 371 2.24 17.17 4.13
CA LYS A 371 3.14 17.28 2.96
C LYS A 371 2.41 17.59 1.64
N CYS A 372 1.18 18.11 1.68
CA CYS A 372 0.51 18.71 0.53
C CYS A 372 1.05 20.13 0.32
N SER A 373 2.19 20.23 -0.38
CA SER A 373 3.01 21.46 -0.45
C SER A 373 2.35 22.66 -1.15
N LYS A 374 1.22 22.47 -1.84
CA LYS A 374 0.44 23.54 -2.51
C LYS A 374 -0.89 23.85 -1.80
N LEU A 375 -1.20 23.14 -0.71
CA LEU A 375 -2.46 23.32 0.01
C LEU A 375 -2.35 24.55 0.93
N GLU A 376 -3.08 25.61 0.60
CA GLU A 376 -3.02 26.90 1.29
C GLU A 376 -4.11 27.10 2.35
N SER A 377 -5.24 26.40 2.23
CA SER A 377 -6.37 26.56 3.14
C SER A 377 -7.17 25.26 3.31
N LEU A 378 -7.87 25.18 4.44
CA LEU A 378 -8.95 24.22 4.66
C LEU A 378 -10.31 24.90 4.39
N PRO A 379 -11.36 24.16 4.04
CA PRO A 379 -12.70 24.73 3.86
C PRO A 379 -13.22 25.40 5.13
N GLU A 380 -13.95 26.52 4.98
CA GLU A 380 -14.47 27.26 6.14
C GLU A 380 -15.47 26.46 6.96
N GLU A 381 -16.14 25.45 6.37
CA GLU A 381 -17.08 24.56 7.06
C GLU A 381 -16.42 23.31 7.66
N ILE A 382 -15.09 23.24 7.80
CA ILE A 382 -14.40 22.04 8.31
C ILE A 382 -14.93 21.60 9.69
N GLY A 383 -15.40 22.56 10.50
CA GLY A 383 -16.04 22.33 11.80
C GLY A 383 -17.29 21.46 11.78
N ASP A 384 -17.90 21.23 10.61
CA ASP A 384 -19.08 20.37 10.44
C ASP A 384 -18.72 18.86 10.49
N LEU A 385 -17.43 18.52 10.51
CA LEU A 385 -16.94 17.16 10.67
C LEU A 385 -17.00 16.70 12.14
N GLU A 386 -18.22 16.55 12.67
CA GLU A 386 -18.52 16.28 14.09
C GLU A 386 -17.83 15.03 14.69
N ASN A 387 -17.39 14.08 13.84
CA ASN A 387 -16.71 12.85 14.26
C ASN A 387 -15.19 12.87 14.08
N LEU A 388 -14.61 13.98 13.61
CA LEU A 388 -13.18 14.06 13.37
C LEU A 388 -12.41 14.00 14.70
N GLU A 389 -11.49 13.04 14.80
CA GLU A 389 -10.65 12.82 15.96
C GLU A 389 -9.18 13.17 15.69
N ASP A 390 -8.75 13.16 14.42
CA ASP A 390 -7.36 13.30 14.02
C ASP A 390 -7.25 14.10 12.71
N LEU A 391 -6.62 15.27 12.79
CA LEU A 391 -6.37 16.17 11.66
C LEU A 391 -4.87 16.46 11.56
N ASP A 392 -4.25 15.93 10.50
CA ASP A 392 -2.84 16.19 10.19
C ASP A 392 -2.74 17.06 8.94
N ALA A 393 -2.33 18.32 9.13
CA ALA A 393 -2.09 19.29 8.07
C ALA A 393 -0.63 19.79 8.07
N SER A 394 0.29 18.96 8.56
CA SER A 394 1.71 19.28 8.66
C SER A 394 2.34 19.48 7.27
N TYR A 395 3.39 20.28 7.17
CA TYR A 395 4.15 20.55 5.94
C TYR A 395 3.27 21.06 4.78
N THR A 396 2.20 21.79 5.10
CA THR A 396 1.34 22.52 4.13
C THR A 396 1.65 24.02 4.13
N LEU A 397 0.99 24.79 3.27
CA LEU A 397 1.06 26.25 3.24
C LEU A 397 -0.01 26.92 4.13
N ILE A 398 -0.81 26.14 4.85
CA ILE A 398 -1.85 26.66 5.74
C ILE A 398 -1.22 27.54 6.81
N SER A 399 -1.60 28.81 6.81
CA SER A 399 -1.16 29.82 7.77
C SER A 399 -2.27 30.23 8.73
N ARG A 400 -3.54 30.06 8.33
CA ARG A 400 -4.71 30.36 9.15
C ARG A 400 -5.70 29.22 9.00
N PRO A 401 -5.90 28.37 10.03
CA PRO A 401 -7.01 27.44 10.01
C PRO A 401 -8.34 28.21 10.02
N PRO A 402 -9.39 27.66 9.40
CA PRO A 402 -10.72 28.27 9.35
C PRO A 402 -11.30 28.43 10.75
N SER A 403 -12.15 29.45 10.94
CA SER A 403 -12.69 29.77 12.27
C SER A 403 -13.57 28.65 12.84
N SER A 404 -14.20 27.86 11.96
CA SER A 404 -15.02 26.72 12.36
C SER A 404 -14.25 25.54 12.93
N ILE A 405 -12.91 25.47 12.77
CA ILE A 405 -12.09 24.35 13.26
C ILE A 405 -12.32 24.10 14.77
N ILE A 406 -12.64 25.15 15.51
CA ILE A 406 -12.90 25.09 16.94
C ILE A 406 -14.11 24.22 17.28
N ARG A 407 -15.08 24.07 16.37
CA ARG A 407 -16.31 23.27 16.57
C ARG A 407 -16.07 21.75 16.59
N LEU A 408 -14.85 21.30 16.26
CA LEU A 408 -14.46 19.88 16.22
C LEU A 408 -14.30 19.30 17.63
N ASN A 409 -15.42 19.11 18.34
CA ASN A 409 -15.41 18.74 19.75
C ASN A 409 -14.89 17.33 20.07
N LYS A 410 -14.75 16.44 19.08
CA LYS A 410 -14.14 15.11 19.24
C LYS A 410 -12.67 15.06 18.81
N LEU A 411 -12.12 16.16 18.33
CA LEU A 411 -10.74 16.24 17.87
C LEU A 411 -9.80 15.96 19.04
N LYS A 412 -8.93 14.96 18.89
CA LYS A 412 -7.94 14.55 19.88
C LYS A 412 -6.54 14.99 19.48
N SER A 413 -6.25 15.02 18.18
CA SER A 413 -4.95 15.38 17.62
C SER A 413 -5.12 16.41 16.51
N LEU A 414 -4.36 17.50 16.60
CA LEU A 414 -4.28 18.55 15.59
C LEU A 414 -2.83 18.93 15.36
N THR A 415 -2.36 18.84 14.11
CA THR A 415 -1.00 19.29 13.75
C THR A 415 -1.00 20.17 12.51
N PHE A 416 -0.22 21.25 12.60
CA PHE A 416 0.16 22.14 11.51
C PHE A 416 1.68 22.31 11.43
N GLU A 417 2.47 21.39 12.00
CA GLU A 417 3.94 21.42 11.96
C GLU A 417 4.45 21.82 10.57
N LYS A 418 5.43 22.72 10.49
CA LYS A 418 6.06 23.10 9.23
C LYS A 418 7.52 22.67 9.17
N ASP A 419 8.12 22.87 8.00
CA ASP A 419 9.55 22.71 7.83
C ASP A 419 10.29 23.96 8.36
N LYS A 420 11.58 23.82 8.70
CA LYS A 420 12.45 24.84 9.33
C LYS A 420 12.84 26.00 8.39
N SER A 421 11.97 26.40 7.46
CA SER A 421 12.24 27.41 6.43
C SER A 421 11.84 28.82 6.89
N GLU A 422 12.75 29.78 6.72
CA GLU A 422 12.65 31.15 7.28
C GLU A 422 11.66 32.08 6.55
N ASP A 423 11.22 31.76 5.33
CA ASP A 423 10.44 32.64 4.45
C ASP A 423 8.91 32.40 4.45
N ARG A 424 8.33 31.93 5.57
CA ARG A 424 6.91 31.53 5.61
C ARG A 424 6.00 32.58 6.25
N VAL A 425 4.79 32.68 5.71
CA VAL A 425 3.68 33.50 6.25
C VAL A 425 3.44 33.15 7.72
N ASN A 426 3.30 34.18 8.55
CA ASN A 426 3.02 34.05 9.97
C ASN A 426 1.76 33.23 10.20
N PHE A 427 1.86 32.23 11.05
CA PHE A 427 0.72 31.41 11.42
C PHE A 427 -0.10 32.07 12.53
N VAL A 428 -1.43 32.02 12.40
CA VAL A 428 -2.37 32.55 13.39
C VAL A 428 -3.42 31.49 13.70
N PHE A 429 -3.48 31.07 14.96
CA PHE A 429 -4.47 30.13 15.47
C PHE A 429 -5.76 30.89 15.87
N PRO A 430 -6.96 30.39 15.53
CA PRO A 430 -8.22 31.07 15.82
C PRO A 430 -8.58 31.06 17.31
N LEU A 431 -9.37 32.04 17.74
CA LEU A 431 -9.94 32.12 19.11
C LEU A 431 -10.71 30.83 19.44
N VAL A 432 -10.34 30.18 20.54
CA VAL A 432 -10.86 28.85 20.91
C VAL A 432 -12.28 28.94 21.48
N ASN A 433 -12.59 30.01 22.21
CA ASN A 433 -13.88 30.29 22.84
C ASN A 433 -14.42 29.13 23.71
N LYS A 434 -13.55 28.41 24.45
CA LYS A 434 -13.87 27.21 25.25
C LYS A 434 -14.43 26.02 24.44
N TRP A 435 -14.11 25.94 23.15
CA TRP A 435 -14.36 24.75 22.34
C TRP A 435 -13.13 23.81 22.33
N LEU A 436 -13.09 22.82 21.42
CA LEU A 436 -12.00 21.84 21.32
C LEU A 436 -11.73 21.07 22.63
N LEU A 437 -12.78 20.78 23.38
CA LEU A 437 -12.71 20.20 24.73
C LEU A 437 -12.07 18.81 24.79
N SER A 438 -11.96 18.08 23.67
CA SER A 438 -11.34 16.76 23.60
C SER A 438 -9.88 16.77 23.12
N LEU A 439 -9.34 17.93 22.78
CA LEU A 439 -8.02 18.02 22.17
C LEU A 439 -6.95 17.62 23.17
N LYS A 440 -6.15 16.61 22.82
CA LYS A 440 -5.08 16.05 23.68
C LYS A 440 -3.69 16.42 23.18
N SER A 441 -3.52 16.58 21.88
CA SER A 441 -2.23 16.92 21.26
C SER A 441 -2.42 18.06 20.26
N LEU A 442 -1.62 19.11 20.42
CA LEU A 442 -1.53 20.24 19.50
C LEU A 442 -0.07 20.44 19.09
N ASP A 443 0.22 20.32 17.80
CA ASP A 443 1.56 20.57 17.25
C ASP A 443 1.53 21.72 16.26
N LEU A 444 2.23 22.80 16.61
CA LEU A 444 2.42 24.00 15.80
C LEU A 444 3.92 24.31 15.63
N SER A 445 4.76 23.27 15.57
CA SER A 445 6.20 23.41 15.41
C SER A 445 6.57 24.07 14.07
N TYR A 446 7.56 24.97 14.09
CA TYR A 446 8.09 25.70 12.94
C TYR A 446 7.04 26.54 12.17
N CYS A 447 5.92 26.85 12.80
CA CYS A 447 4.82 27.60 12.18
C CYS A 447 5.11 29.10 11.92
N ASN A 448 6.27 29.62 12.33
CA ASN A 448 6.59 31.04 12.33
C ASN A 448 5.51 31.87 13.06
N ILE A 449 5.11 31.41 14.25
CA ILE A 449 4.20 32.12 15.13
C ILE A 449 4.93 33.32 15.73
N LEU A 450 4.31 34.50 15.67
CA LEU A 450 4.71 35.74 16.35
C LEU A 450 3.74 36.03 17.51
N ASP A 451 4.01 37.08 18.29
CA ASP A 451 3.09 37.58 19.32
C ASP A 451 1.70 37.88 18.73
N GLY A 452 0.65 37.41 19.40
CA GLY A 452 -0.73 37.44 18.91
C GLY A 452 -1.08 36.33 17.88
N GLY A 453 -0.12 35.50 17.47
CA GLY A 453 -0.37 34.32 16.63
C GLY A 453 -1.02 33.17 17.39
N LEU A 454 -0.80 33.07 18.70
CA LEU A 454 -1.60 32.25 19.61
C LEU A 454 -2.63 33.14 20.32
N PRO A 455 -3.90 32.72 20.43
CA PRO A 455 -4.92 33.53 21.07
C PRO A 455 -4.77 33.52 22.60
N GLU A 456 -5.20 34.61 23.25
CA GLU A 456 -5.18 34.73 24.72
C GLU A 456 -6.10 33.73 25.43
N ASP A 457 -7.00 33.04 24.73
CA ASP A 457 -7.85 31.99 25.29
C ASP A 457 -7.38 30.57 24.96
N ILE A 458 -6.16 30.39 24.43
CA ILE A 458 -5.60 29.06 24.11
C ILE A 458 -5.58 28.13 25.33
N GLY A 459 -5.38 28.68 26.53
CA GLY A 459 -5.45 27.97 27.80
C GLY A 459 -6.79 27.29 28.11
N SER A 460 -7.85 27.58 27.36
CA SER A 460 -9.15 26.92 27.50
C SER A 460 -9.17 25.47 26.97
N LEU A 461 -8.09 24.97 26.39
CA LEU A 461 -7.94 23.56 26.00
C LEU A 461 -7.60 22.68 27.23
N TYR A 462 -8.58 22.51 28.13
CA TYR A 462 -8.36 21.84 29.42
C TYR A 462 -7.92 20.37 29.35
N SER A 463 -8.19 19.69 28.23
CA SER A 463 -7.81 18.27 28.01
C SER A 463 -6.44 18.10 27.34
N LEU A 464 -5.75 19.20 27.04
CA LEU A 464 -4.50 19.17 26.29
C LEU A 464 -3.40 18.57 27.17
N LYS A 465 -2.79 17.49 26.67
CA LYS A 465 -1.69 16.76 27.31
C LYS A 465 -0.34 17.08 26.66
N LYS A 466 -0.34 17.34 25.36
CA LYS A 466 0.88 17.60 24.58
C LYS A 466 0.74 18.89 23.78
N LEU A 467 1.70 19.80 23.97
CA LEU A 467 1.82 21.03 23.21
C LEU A 467 3.23 21.16 22.63
N CYS A 468 3.34 21.17 21.30
CA CYS A 468 4.60 21.43 20.59
C CYS A 468 4.55 22.80 19.91
N LEU A 469 5.46 23.67 20.28
CA LEU A 469 5.65 25.02 19.75
C LEU A 469 7.10 25.25 19.27
N ARG A 470 7.86 24.16 19.07
CA ARG A 470 9.28 24.18 18.69
C ARG A 470 9.54 25.08 17.48
N GLY A 471 10.59 25.88 17.50
CA GLY A 471 11.11 26.60 16.34
C GLY A 471 10.24 27.77 15.87
N ASN A 472 9.43 28.37 16.76
CA ASN A 472 8.64 29.56 16.48
C ASN A 472 9.39 30.86 16.84
N SER A 473 8.79 32.01 16.55
CA SER A 473 9.45 33.33 16.61
C SER A 473 8.73 34.33 17.53
N PHE A 474 7.89 33.86 18.45
CA PHE A 474 7.22 34.70 19.45
C PHE A 474 8.22 35.15 20.53
N GLU A 475 7.99 36.33 21.10
CA GLU A 475 8.73 36.87 22.24
C GLU A 475 8.03 36.47 23.54
N HIS A 476 6.69 36.45 23.53
CA HIS A 476 5.86 36.13 24.69
C HIS A 476 4.83 35.04 24.39
N LEU A 477 4.68 34.14 25.37
CA LEU A 477 3.58 33.18 25.42
C LEU A 477 2.30 33.86 25.98
N PRO A 478 1.10 33.57 25.47
CA PRO A 478 -0.15 34.09 26.03
C PRO A 478 -0.30 33.69 27.50
N ARG A 479 -0.88 34.57 28.32
CA ARG A 479 -0.98 34.37 29.78
C ARG A 479 -1.80 33.14 30.15
N SER A 480 -2.75 32.76 29.28
CA SER A 480 -3.59 31.59 29.50
C SER A 480 -2.86 30.26 29.37
N ILE A 481 -1.61 30.19 28.88
CA ILE A 481 -0.85 28.93 28.86
C ILE A 481 -0.75 28.30 30.26
N ALA A 482 -0.68 29.12 31.31
CA ALA A 482 -0.70 28.66 32.70
C ALA A 482 -2.00 27.92 33.10
N GLN A 483 -3.06 27.97 32.28
CA GLN A 483 -4.35 27.33 32.56
C GLN A 483 -4.41 25.86 32.09
N PHE A 484 -3.38 25.33 31.43
CA PHE A 484 -3.36 23.93 30.99
C PHE A 484 -3.12 22.95 32.15
N GLY A 485 -4.16 22.69 32.95
CA GLY A 485 -4.06 21.83 34.14
C GLY A 485 -3.69 20.37 33.88
N ALA A 486 -3.88 19.86 32.66
CA ALA A 486 -3.61 18.47 32.27
C ALA A 486 -2.40 18.31 31.34
N LEU A 487 -1.61 19.38 31.13
CA LEU A 487 -0.46 19.32 30.22
C LEU A 487 0.65 18.48 30.82
N GLU A 488 1.08 17.46 30.10
CA GLU A 488 2.13 16.50 30.48
C GLU A 488 3.44 16.78 29.72
N TYR A 489 3.34 17.30 28.48
CA TYR A 489 4.46 17.58 27.60
C TYR A 489 4.37 18.99 27.01
N LEU A 490 5.45 19.77 27.14
CA LEU A 490 5.61 21.10 26.53
C LEU A 490 6.94 21.21 25.80
N ASP A 491 6.91 21.49 24.50
CA ASP A 491 8.12 21.77 23.70
C ASP A 491 8.13 23.20 23.17
N LEU A 492 9.09 23.99 23.66
CA LEU A 492 9.37 25.37 23.28
C LEU A 492 10.80 25.50 22.71
N SER A 493 11.40 24.41 22.25
CA SER A 493 12.80 24.40 21.79
C SER A 493 13.00 25.26 20.55
N GLY A 494 14.14 25.94 20.43
CA GLY A 494 14.52 26.68 19.23
C GLY A 494 13.67 27.92 18.94
N CYS A 495 12.91 28.42 19.91
CA CYS A 495 12.16 29.67 19.85
C CYS A 495 13.09 30.87 20.05
N LYS A 496 13.91 31.20 19.04
CA LYS A 496 15.06 32.12 19.16
C LYS A 496 14.77 33.53 19.71
N ARG A 497 13.54 34.04 19.54
CA ARG A 497 13.12 35.36 20.05
C ARG A 497 12.51 35.31 21.45
N HIS A 498 12.16 34.13 21.92
CA HIS A 498 11.62 33.93 23.25
C HIS A 498 12.76 34.04 24.28
N THR A 499 12.72 35.11 25.07
CA THR A 499 13.81 35.46 26.00
C THR A 499 13.52 35.08 27.44
N GLN A 500 12.26 34.88 27.82
CA GLN A 500 11.84 34.57 29.19
C GLN A 500 10.61 33.67 29.22
N LEU A 501 10.61 32.66 30.09
CA LEU A 501 9.40 31.93 30.47
C LEU A 501 8.59 32.74 31.50
N PRO A 502 7.25 32.71 31.46
CA PRO A 502 6.43 33.40 32.45
C PRO A 502 6.51 32.73 33.82
N GLU A 503 6.47 33.51 34.91
CA GLU A 503 6.45 32.98 36.29
C GLU A 503 5.20 32.14 36.59
N ASP A 504 4.13 32.33 35.83
CA ASP A 504 2.90 31.55 35.96
C ASP A 504 3.06 30.09 35.46
N ILE A 505 4.23 29.70 34.94
CA ILE A 505 4.54 28.31 34.52
C ILE A 505 4.32 27.30 35.64
N ARG A 506 4.52 27.70 36.91
CA ARG A 506 4.21 26.89 38.11
C ARG A 506 2.81 26.30 38.14
N CYS A 507 1.86 26.91 37.43
CA CYS A 507 0.48 26.43 37.36
C CYS A 507 0.34 25.12 36.55
N LEU A 508 1.35 24.75 35.76
CA LEU A 508 1.40 23.51 34.98
C LEU A 508 1.74 22.29 35.86
N SER A 509 0.89 22.04 36.87
CA SER A 509 1.12 21.02 37.91
C SER A 509 1.24 19.57 37.42
N SER A 510 0.74 19.27 36.21
CA SER A 510 0.83 17.93 35.60
C SER A 510 2.01 17.77 34.62
N LEU A 511 2.84 18.81 34.44
CA LEU A 511 3.89 18.81 33.43
C LEU A 511 5.02 17.86 33.83
N GLU A 512 5.23 16.82 33.03
CA GLU A 512 6.26 15.79 33.25
C GLU A 512 7.52 16.07 32.42
N GLU A 513 7.36 16.65 31.24
CA GLU A 513 8.43 16.85 30.26
C GLU A 513 8.42 18.26 29.67
N LEU A 514 9.54 18.98 29.84
CA LEU A 514 9.73 20.35 29.39
C LEU A 514 10.96 20.49 28.49
N HIS A 515 10.75 20.83 27.22
CA HIS A 515 11.82 21.09 26.26
C HIS A 515 12.00 22.57 26.00
N LEU A 516 13.21 23.06 26.27
CA LEU A 516 13.62 24.46 26.18
C LEU A 516 14.94 24.62 25.42
N GLY A 517 15.46 23.57 24.79
CA GLY A 517 16.76 23.58 24.13
C GLY A 517 16.84 24.55 22.95
N GLY A 518 18.04 25.08 22.66
CA GLY A 518 18.29 25.95 21.50
C GLY A 518 17.65 27.34 21.59
N ASN A 519 17.23 27.76 22.78
CA ASN A 519 16.70 29.10 23.06
C ASN A 519 17.79 30.09 23.50
N ASN A 520 17.42 31.37 23.59
CA ASN A 520 18.32 32.46 24.00
C ASN A 520 18.06 32.94 25.45
N PHE A 521 17.59 32.04 26.33
CA PHE A 521 17.37 32.35 27.74
C PHE A 521 18.67 32.77 28.42
N GLU A 522 18.66 33.89 29.14
CA GLU A 522 19.76 34.28 30.03
C GLU A 522 19.61 33.64 31.41
N HIS A 523 18.36 33.56 31.88
CA HIS A 523 17.92 32.92 33.12
C HIS A 523 16.59 32.18 32.88
N LEU A 524 16.32 31.18 33.71
CA LEU A 524 15.02 30.54 33.82
C LEU A 524 14.33 31.01 35.12
N PRO A 525 12.99 31.09 35.15
CA PRO A 525 12.27 31.56 36.33
C PRO A 525 12.36 30.56 37.49
N GLN A 526 12.35 31.05 38.73
CA GLN A 526 12.43 30.21 39.93
C GLN A 526 11.21 29.29 40.08
N SER A 527 10.07 29.67 39.50
CA SER A 527 8.84 28.87 39.44
C SER A 527 8.99 27.50 38.77
N ILE A 528 10.07 27.22 38.04
CA ILE A 528 10.37 25.84 37.56
C ILE A 528 10.53 24.86 38.73
N SER A 529 11.06 25.31 39.87
CA SER A 529 11.18 24.50 41.09
C SER A 529 9.81 24.06 41.65
N GLU A 530 8.74 24.81 41.33
CA GLU A 530 7.37 24.55 41.80
C GLU A 530 6.61 23.55 40.90
N LEU A 531 7.21 23.09 39.80
CA LEU A 531 6.62 22.10 38.90
C LEU A 531 6.68 20.69 39.52
N GLY A 532 5.73 20.40 40.41
CA GLY A 532 5.76 19.21 41.26
C GLY A 532 5.77 17.85 40.54
N ALA A 533 5.35 17.77 39.28
CA ALA A 533 5.36 16.55 38.47
C ALA A 533 6.51 16.48 37.45
N LEU A 534 7.36 17.51 37.34
CA LEU A 534 8.37 17.59 36.29
C LEU A 534 9.47 16.55 36.52
N ARG A 535 9.69 15.71 35.51
CA ARG A 535 10.66 14.62 35.52
C ARG A 535 11.81 14.87 34.56
N LEU A 536 11.54 15.49 33.40
CA LEU A 536 12.49 15.67 32.31
C LEU A 536 12.59 17.15 31.92
N LEU A 537 13.79 17.73 31.97
CA LEU A 537 14.07 19.12 31.58
C LEU A 537 15.19 19.19 30.53
N TYR A 538 14.88 19.63 29.32
CA TYR A 538 15.87 19.75 28.24
C TYR A 538 16.24 21.21 27.96
N LEU A 539 17.52 21.55 28.10
CA LEU A 539 18.13 22.88 28.01
C LEU A 539 19.37 22.91 27.10
N SER A 540 19.65 21.84 26.36
CA SER A 540 20.79 21.76 25.44
C SER A 540 20.78 22.91 24.42
N TYR A 541 21.97 23.37 24.03
CA TYR A 541 22.16 24.47 23.07
C TYR A 541 21.59 25.85 23.48
N CYS A 542 21.27 26.07 24.77
CA CYS A 542 20.91 27.38 25.32
C CYS A 542 22.16 28.25 25.59
N LYS A 543 22.74 28.83 24.54
CA LYS A 543 24.07 29.48 24.58
C LYS A 543 24.21 30.68 25.52
N ARG A 544 23.10 31.32 25.91
CA ARG A 544 23.10 32.50 26.79
C ARG A 544 22.79 32.16 28.24
N LEU A 545 22.41 30.91 28.54
CA LEU A 545 22.02 30.52 29.89
C LEU A 545 23.26 30.56 30.76
N THR A 546 23.20 31.33 31.84
CA THR A 546 24.33 31.48 32.77
C THR A 546 24.11 30.75 34.09
N GLN A 547 22.85 30.50 34.45
CA GLN A 547 22.47 29.87 35.72
C GLN A 547 21.23 29.00 35.53
N LEU A 548 21.16 27.91 36.30
CA LEU A 548 20.00 27.03 36.40
C LEU A 548 19.13 27.45 37.60
N PRO A 549 17.79 27.32 37.51
CA PRO A 549 16.90 27.55 38.64
C PRO A 549 17.02 26.40 39.64
N GLU A 550 16.44 26.57 40.83
CA GLU A 550 16.20 25.42 41.72
C GLU A 550 15.31 24.37 41.01
N PHE A 551 15.53 23.10 41.33
CA PHE A 551 14.84 22.00 40.65
C PHE A 551 13.66 21.47 41.47
N PRO A 552 12.59 21.02 40.81
CA PRO A 552 11.52 20.32 41.50
C PRO A 552 12.02 19.00 42.08
N GLN A 553 11.35 18.55 43.15
CA GLN A 553 11.75 17.35 43.89
C GLN A 553 11.76 16.08 43.02
N GLN A 554 10.83 15.98 42.06
CA GLN A 554 10.64 14.83 41.18
C GLN A 554 11.50 14.87 39.90
N LEU A 555 12.39 15.87 39.75
CA LEU A 555 13.23 15.98 38.56
C LEU A 555 14.27 14.86 38.52
N ASP A 556 14.08 13.94 37.57
CA ASP A 556 14.91 12.76 37.36
C ASP A 556 16.04 13.03 36.36
N THR A 557 15.74 13.75 35.27
CA THR A 557 16.65 13.98 34.14
C THR A 557 16.70 15.45 33.75
N ILE A 558 17.91 15.96 33.54
CA ILE A 558 18.15 17.26 32.93
C ILE A 558 19.23 17.13 31.86
N ASP A 559 18.95 17.68 30.68
CA ASP A 559 19.91 17.82 29.57
C ASP A 559 20.29 19.29 29.46
N ALA A 560 21.58 19.62 29.55
CA ALA A 560 22.08 20.99 29.46
C ALA A 560 23.46 21.02 28.80
N ASP A 561 23.95 22.22 28.49
CA ASP A 561 25.33 22.36 28.00
C ASP A 561 26.33 22.27 29.16
N TRP A 562 26.71 21.04 29.50
CA TRP A 562 27.64 20.75 30.60
C TRP A 562 29.09 21.16 30.30
N SER A 563 29.40 21.58 29.08
CA SER A 563 30.71 22.19 28.78
C SER A 563 30.85 23.59 29.39
N ASN A 564 29.75 24.20 29.83
CA ASN A 564 29.73 25.53 30.45
C ASN A 564 29.91 25.43 31.98
N ASP A 565 31.06 25.89 32.47
CA ASP A 565 31.43 25.89 33.90
C ASP A 565 30.39 26.60 34.79
N LEU A 566 29.73 27.66 34.30
CA LEU A 566 28.71 28.39 35.06
C LEU A 566 27.45 27.53 35.31
N ILE A 567 27.00 26.81 34.28
CA ILE A 567 25.85 25.89 34.36
C ILE A 567 26.16 24.73 35.29
N CYS A 568 27.37 24.21 35.23
CA CYS A 568 27.84 23.13 36.09
C CYS A 568 27.89 23.57 37.56
N ASN A 569 28.48 24.74 37.84
CA ASN A 569 28.50 25.30 39.19
C ASN A 569 27.09 25.51 39.75
N SER A 570 26.15 25.98 38.91
CA SER A 570 24.75 26.15 39.29
C SER A 570 24.07 24.81 39.61
N LEU A 571 24.37 23.74 38.85
CA LEU A 571 23.89 22.40 39.17
C LEU A 571 24.39 21.94 40.54
N PHE A 572 25.68 22.13 40.84
CA PHE A 572 26.25 21.72 42.13
C PHE A 572 25.62 22.44 43.31
N GLN A 573 25.36 23.73 43.19
CA GLN A 573 24.67 24.51 44.22
C GLN A 573 23.24 24.00 44.48
N ASN A 574 22.53 23.59 43.43
CA ASN A 574 21.19 23.02 43.58
C ASN A 574 21.21 21.60 44.19
N ILE A 575 22.19 20.76 43.85
CA ILE A 575 22.31 19.42 44.44
C ILE A 575 22.68 19.52 45.93
N SER A 576 23.57 20.43 46.30
CA SER A 576 23.97 20.61 47.70
C SER A 576 22.83 21.17 48.56
N SER A 577 21.98 22.06 48.02
CA SER A 577 20.81 22.55 48.74
C SER A 577 19.76 21.45 48.98
N LEU A 578 19.59 20.53 48.03
CA LEU A 578 18.69 19.35 48.14
C LEU A 578 19.18 18.30 49.16
N GLN A 579 20.47 18.29 49.53
CA GLN A 579 21.03 17.30 50.47
C GLN A 579 20.65 17.54 51.93
N HIS A 580 20.18 18.73 52.32
CA HIS A 580 19.78 19.01 53.71
C HIS A 580 18.62 18.13 54.23
N ASP A 581 17.91 17.42 53.34
CA ASP A 581 16.77 16.53 53.69
C ASP A 581 17.03 15.03 53.49
N ILE A 582 18.22 14.59 53.04
CA ILE A 582 18.49 13.17 52.75
C ILE A 582 18.99 12.46 54.02
N CYS A 583 18.06 11.95 54.82
CA CYS A 583 18.39 11.04 55.92
C CYS A 583 18.78 9.65 55.38
N SER A 584 19.91 9.16 55.89
CA SER A 584 20.65 7.87 55.74
C SER A 584 19.94 6.53 55.41
N SER A 585 18.79 6.47 54.74
CA SER A 585 18.13 5.20 54.36
C SER A 585 18.31 4.84 52.88
N HIS A 586 19.37 4.09 52.60
CA HIS A 586 19.53 2.98 51.63
C HIS A 586 18.95 3.03 50.19
N SER A 587 18.44 4.14 49.69
CA SER A 587 18.14 4.35 48.28
C SER A 587 18.65 5.72 47.88
N LEU A 588 19.95 5.82 47.58
CA LEU A 588 20.47 6.92 46.79
C LEU A 588 19.82 6.79 45.41
N SER A 589 18.67 7.43 45.20
CA SER A 589 18.12 7.63 43.86
C SER A 589 19.11 8.52 43.12
N LEU A 590 20.06 7.89 42.43
CA LEU A 590 21.05 8.56 41.58
C LEU A 590 20.30 9.37 40.53
N ARG A 591 20.32 10.71 40.64
CA ARG A 591 19.85 11.60 39.57
C ARG A 591 20.79 11.44 38.39
N VAL A 592 20.27 11.02 37.24
CA VAL A 592 21.07 10.79 36.04
C VAL A 592 21.03 12.05 35.19
N PHE A 593 22.18 12.71 35.09
CA PHE A 593 22.40 13.85 34.20
C PHE A 593 22.84 13.31 32.84
N VAL A 594 22.06 13.55 31.79
CA VAL A 594 22.41 13.15 30.43
C VAL A 594 22.98 14.36 29.71
N SER A 595 24.19 14.21 29.16
CA SER A 595 24.81 15.18 28.25
C SER A 595 24.81 14.59 26.85
N LEU A 596 24.51 15.41 25.84
CA LEU A 596 24.76 15.08 24.43
C LEU A 596 26.11 15.63 23.92
N SER A 597 26.99 16.14 24.79
CA SER A 597 28.33 16.64 24.40
C SER A 597 29.33 15.49 24.20
N GLU A 598 30.14 15.59 23.15
CA GLU A 598 31.25 14.66 22.88
C GLU A 598 32.45 14.86 23.83
N ASP A 599 32.51 16.02 24.51
CA ASP A 599 33.60 16.38 25.41
C ASP A 599 33.19 16.26 26.89
N ILE A 600 34.02 15.57 27.68
CA ILE A 600 33.89 15.48 29.14
C ILE A 600 34.42 16.80 29.74
N PRO A 601 33.63 17.51 30.56
CA PRO A 601 34.08 18.71 31.24
C PRO A 601 35.37 18.50 32.06
N SER A 602 36.32 19.42 31.93
CA SER A 602 37.68 19.26 32.47
C SER A 602 37.80 19.25 34.00
N TRP A 603 36.76 19.69 34.72
CA TRP A 603 36.72 19.80 36.18
C TRP A 603 36.28 18.50 36.89
N PHE A 604 36.02 17.42 36.15
CA PHE A 604 35.79 16.11 36.76
C PHE A 604 37.10 15.43 37.15
N ASN A 605 37.27 15.15 38.44
CA ASN A 605 38.55 14.72 39.03
C ASN A 605 38.97 13.28 38.72
N TYR A 606 38.03 12.43 38.32
CA TYR A 606 38.29 11.02 38.02
C TYR A 606 37.55 10.70 36.73
N GLN A 607 38.24 10.10 35.77
CA GLN A 607 37.68 9.69 34.47
C GLN A 607 38.15 8.25 34.22
N GLY A 608 37.31 7.42 33.61
CA GLY A 608 37.70 6.07 33.21
C GLY A 608 36.79 5.54 32.13
N MET A 609 37.32 4.77 31.18
CA MET A 609 36.61 4.28 30.00
C MET A 609 36.27 2.79 30.15
N GLY A 610 35.02 2.40 29.84
CA GLY A 610 34.58 1.00 29.74
C GLY A 610 33.22 0.74 30.40
N THR A 611 32.70 -0.49 30.41
CA THR A 611 31.38 -0.83 31.00
C THR A 611 31.28 -0.67 32.52
N SER A 612 32.42 -0.50 33.19
CA SER A 612 32.53 -0.26 34.61
C SER A 612 33.81 0.50 34.93
N VAL A 613 33.83 1.25 36.04
CA VAL A 613 35.03 1.92 36.54
C VAL A 613 35.23 1.60 38.01
N SER A 614 36.49 1.32 38.36
CA SER A 614 36.94 1.13 39.73
C SER A 614 37.39 2.47 40.32
N ILE A 615 36.80 2.86 41.44
CA ILE A 615 37.15 4.10 42.14
C ILE A 615 37.56 3.77 43.58
N ASN A 616 38.65 4.38 44.03
CA ASN A 616 39.09 4.31 45.42
C ASN A 616 38.43 5.43 46.21
N LEU A 617 37.46 5.07 47.06
CA LEU A 617 36.80 6.03 47.95
C LEU A 617 37.53 6.10 49.29
N PRO A 618 37.71 7.30 49.87
CA PRO A 618 38.35 7.47 51.18
C PRO A 618 37.52 6.82 52.29
N LYS A 619 38.18 6.45 53.41
CA LYS A 619 37.49 6.03 54.63
C LYS A 619 36.46 7.07 55.05
N ASN A 620 35.25 6.62 55.38
CA ASN A 620 34.10 7.44 55.78
C ASN A 620 33.46 8.28 54.65
N TRP A 621 33.59 7.88 53.38
CA TRP A 621 32.86 8.51 52.26
C TRP A 621 31.33 8.57 52.46
N TYR A 622 30.79 7.66 53.28
CA TYR A 622 29.38 7.56 53.66
C TYR A 622 29.00 8.46 54.87
N VAL A 623 29.97 9.09 55.52
CA VAL A 623 29.77 10.01 56.65
C VAL A 623 29.84 11.44 56.13
N SER A 624 28.66 12.01 55.85
CA SER A 624 28.30 13.44 55.68
C SER A 624 29.24 14.36 54.87
N ASP A 625 28.66 15.08 53.92
CA ASP A 625 29.15 16.32 53.27
C ASP A 625 30.43 16.23 52.42
N ASN A 626 30.94 15.04 52.08
CA ASN A 626 32.14 14.93 51.22
C ASN A 626 31.89 14.28 49.85
N PHE A 627 30.71 13.68 49.64
CA PHE A 627 30.38 12.91 48.45
C PHE A 627 29.01 13.32 47.87
N LEU A 628 29.02 13.91 46.68
CA LEU A 628 27.79 14.39 46.00
C LEU A 628 27.20 13.35 45.04
N GLY A 629 28.03 12.46 44.48
CA GLY A 629 27.58 11.39 43.58
C GLY A 629 28.61 11.03 42.51
N CYS A 630 28.15 10.21 41.55
CA CYS A 630 28.89 9.83 40.36
C CYS A 630 28.15 10.37 39.12
N VAL A 631 28.88 10.97 38.16
CA VAL A 631 28.38 11.32 36.83
C VAL A 631 28.86 10.27 35.85
N VAL A 632 28.03 9.92 34.86
CA VAL A 632 28.37 8.92 33.86
C VAL A 632 28.12 9.49 32.46
N CYS A 633 29.17 9.66 31.67
CA CYS A 633 29.04 9.93 30.23
C CYS A 633 28.80 8.59 29.52
N TYR A 634 27.96 8.53 28.49
CA TYR A 634 27.74 7.31 27.71
C TYR A 634 27.47 7.65 26.24
N SER A 635 28.23 7.04 25.33
CA SER A 635 28.00 7.14 23.89
C SER A 635 27.07 6.01 23.38
N GLY A 636 25.75 6.23 23.38
CA GLY A 636 24.76 5.33 22.76
C GLY A 636 23.30 5.65 23.09
N GLU A 637 22.35 4.85 22.58
CA GLU A 637 20.92 4.98 22.92
C GLU A 637 20.62 4.23 24.23
N LEU A 638 19.99 4.94 25.17
CA LEU A 638 19.53 4.38 26.45
C LEU A 638 18.23 3.59 26.23
N ILE A 639 18.21 2.33 26.69
CA ILE A 639 17.00 1.48 26.67
C ILE A 639 16.42 1.50 28.10
N ASP A 640 15.47 2.42 28.34
CA ASP A 640 14.74 2.61 29.60
C ASP A 640 15.59 2.96 30.85
N TYR A 641 14.93 3.04 32.01
CA TYR A 641 15.46 3.42 33.33
C TYR A 641 16.81 2.73 33.65
N ILE A 642 17.91 3.48 33.62
CA ILE A 642 19.23 3.01 34.04
C ILE A 642 19.22 2.72 35.54
N THR A 643 19.66 1.53 35.95
CA THR A 643 20.03 1.26 37.33
C THR A 643 21.55 1.23 37.44
N ALA A 644 22.09 2.08 38.30
CA ALA A 644 23.50 2.09 38.63
C ALA A 644 23.76 1.28 39.91
N HIS A 645 24.80 0.44 39.88
CA HIS A 645 25.19 -0.40 41.01
C HIS A 645 26.60 -0.03 41.48
N LEU A 646 26.76 0.16 42.78
CA LEU A 646 28.05 0.30 43.45
C LEU A 646 28.39 -1.04 44.13
N ILE A 647 29.45 -1.70 43.68
CA ILE A 647 29.89 -3.03 44.14
C ILE A 647 31.23 -2.87 44.86
N THR A 648 31.32 -3.26 46.13
CA THR A 648 32.60 -3.24 46.85
C THR A 648 33.49 -4.39 46.38
N ILE A 649 34.68 -4.09 45.86
CA ILE A 649 35.62 -5.08 45.30
C ILE A 649 36.66 -5.48 46.36
N CYS A 650 37.20 -4.51 47.11
CA CYS A 650 38.24 -4.73 48.12
C CYS A 650 38.13 -3.69 49.26
N ASP A 651 38.34 -4.16 50.50
CA ASP A 651 38.51 -3.32 51.69
C ASP A 651 39.88 -3.64 52.30
N ASP A 652 40.81 -2.69 52.21
CA ASP A 652 42.19 -2.85 52.71
C ASP A 652 42.30 -2.56 54.23
N GLY A 653 41.18 -2.26 54.91
CA GLY A 653 41.08 -2.12 56.36
C GLY A 653 41.81 -0.91 56.95
N MET A 654 42.69 -0.25 56.21
CA MET A 654 43.59 0.78 56.74
C MET A 654 43.42 2.17 56.09
N SER A 655 42.98 2.31 54.83
CA SER A 655 42.88 3.66 54.21
C SER A 655 41.83 3.88 53.13
N SER A 656 41.43 2.87 52.35
CA SER A 656 40.56 3.07 51.17
C SER A 656 39.72 1.85 50.85
N MET A 657 38.48 2.06 50.40
CA MET A 657 37.65 0.98 49.83
C MET A 657 37.55 1.15 48.32
N THR A 658 37.92 0.11 47.57
CA THR A 658 37.75 0.09 46.12
C THR A 658 36.34 -0.39 45.77
N HIS A 659 35.60 0.46 45.08
CA HIS A 659 34.25 0.16 44.59
C HIS A 659 34.25 0.12 43.06
N GLU A 660 33.57 -0.85 42.47
CA GLU A 660 33.18 -0.88 41.07
C GLU A 660 31.85 -0.19 40.90
N PHE A 661 31.75 0.74 39.96
CA PHE A 661 30.48 1.27 39.53
C PHE A 661 30.12 0.67 38.17
N ALA A 662 28.93 0.08 38.06
CA ALA A 662 28.44 -0.57 36.84
C ALA A 662 27.02 -0.13 36.49
N LEU A 663 26.73 -0.01 35.19
CA LEU A 663 25.40 0.32 34.65
C LEU A 663 24.65 -0.93 34.16
N SER A 664 23.35 -1.03 34.44
CA SER A 664 22.47 -2.07 33.88
C SER A 664 21.91 -1.67 32.50
N ASN A 665 21.73 -2.65 31.58
CA ASN A 665 20.97 -2.52 30.32
C ASN A 665 21.47 -1.47 29.30
N ILE A 666 22.76 -1.51 28.96
CA ILE A 666 23.33 -0.70 27.87
C ILE A 666 23.09 -1.38 26.50
N SER A 667 22.66 -0.62 25.48
CA SER A 667 22.47 -1.14 24.12
C SER A 667 23.83 -1.43 23.44
N LYS A 668 23.98 -2.63 22.86
CA LYS A 668 25.26 -3.15 22.30
C LYS A 668 25.54 -2.73 20.84
N TYR A 669 25.10 -1.55 20.39
CA TYR A 669 25.22 -1.19 18.96
C TYR A 669 26.55 -0.53 18.55
N SER A 670 27.52 -0.37 19.46
CA SER A 670 28.84 0.17 19.16
C SER A 670 29.94 -0.61 19.88
N ASP A 671 30.95 -1.09 19.14
CA ASP A 671 32.18 -1.71 19.67
C ASP A 671 33.09 -0.71 20.42
N VAL A 672 32.70 0.57 20.48
CA VAL A 672 33.33 1.62 21.26
C VAL A 672 32.24 2.34 22.05
N CYS A 673 31.88 1.77 23.20
CA CYS A 673 31.07 2.46 24.19
C CYS A 673 32.04 3.14 25.16
N ASN A 674 32.29 4.44 24.98
CA ASN A 674 32.94 5.23 26.02
C ASN A 674 31.88 5.50 27.08
N ILE A 675 32.07 4.88 28.24
CA ILE A 675 31.33 5.26 29.43
C ILE A 675 32.34 5.90 30.36
N ASP A 676 32.19 7.19 30.64
CA ASP A 676 33.11 7.93 31.51
C ASP A 676 32.49 8.12 32.88
N PHE A 677 33.03 7.46 33.89
CA PHE A 677 32.57 7.58 35.27
C PHE A 677 33.35 8.67 35.99
N LEU A 678 32.62 9.59 36.61
CA LEU A 678 33.13 10.85 37.10
C LEU A 678 32.70 11.04 38.55
N LEU A 679 33.67 11.26 39.44
CA LEU A 679 33.43 11.40 40.88
C LEU A 679 33.41 12.88 41.27
N VAL A 680 32.39 13.33 42.01
CA VAL A 680 32.32 14.71 42.55
C VAL A 680 32.56 14.70 44.07
N PRO A 681 33.81 14.92 44.54
CA PRO A 681 34.08 15.18 45.94
C PRO A 681 33.87 16.66 46.31
N LEU A 682 33.35 16.92 47.51
CA LEU A 682 32.99 18.28 47.98
C LEU A 682 34.22 19.20 48.18
N GLY A 683 35.40 18.64 48.44
CA GLY A 683 36.58 19.38 48.91
C GLY A 683 37.47 20.05 47.85
N GLY A 684 37.15 19.99 46.55
CA GLY A 684 38.03 20.50 45.49
C GLY A 684 37.61 21.83 44.84
N LEU A 685 36.34 22.21 44.94
CA LEU A 685 35.77 23.34 44.18
C LEU A 685 35.59 24.62 45.01
N TRP A 686 35.81 24.57 46.32
CA TRP A 686 35.60 25.70 47.23
C TRP A 686 36.87 26.51 47.55
N ASP A 687 37.82 26.58 46.64
CA ASP A 687 38.85 27.64 46.68
C ASP A 687 38.43 28.80 45.78
N ALA A 688 37.32 29.46 46.16
CA ALA A 688 36.94 30.78 45.63
C ALA A 688 37.97 31.89 45.97
N SER A 689 39.05 31.53 46.69
CA SER A 689 40.22 32.36 46.98
C SER A 689 41.20 32.47 45.79
N ASN A 690 41.21 31.52 44.85
CA ASN A 690 42.23 31.46 43.79
C ASN A 690 41.78 31.98 42.41
N ALA A 691 40.51 32.37 42.24
CA ALA A 691 40.03 32.95 40.98
C ALA A 691 40.40 34.45 40.80
N ASN A 692 40.90 35.12 41.84
CA ASN A 692 41.23 36.56 41.79
C ASN A 692 42.72 36.90 41.66
N GLU A 693 43.64 35.92 41.59
CA GLU A 693 45.09 36.22 41.50
C GLU A 693 45.74 35.98 40.12
N LYS A 694 45.00 35.50 39.11
CA LYS A 694 45.53 35.41 37.73
C LYS A 694 45.07 36.58 36.86
N ASN A 695 45.35 37.80 37.31
CA ASN A 695 45.34 39.00 36.46
C ASN A 695 46.28 40.07 37.07
N THR A 696 47.56 39.76 37.22
CA THR A 696 48.64 40.77 37.27
C THR A 696 49.96 40.14 36.84
N LYS A 697 50.19 40.13 35.52
CA LYS A 697 51.44 40.58 34.87
C LYS A 697 51.28 40.63 33.37
#